data_AF-A0A8H6FWP6-F1
#
_entry.id   AF-A0A8H6FWP6-F1
#
_cell.length_a   1.000
_cell.length_b   1.000
_cell.length_c   1.000
_cell.angle_alpha   90.00
_cell.angle_beta   90.00
_cell.angle_gamma   90.00
#
_symmetry.space_group_name_H-M   'P 1'
#
loop_
_entity.id
_entity.type
_entity.pdbx_description
1 polymer ?
#
loop_
_entity_poly.entity_id
_entity_poly.type
_entity_poly.pdbx_seq_one_letter_code
_entity_poly.pdbx_strand_id
1 'polypeptide(L)'
;MATAKFAVALHAGTSDTWNNDAVHQQEVEKILKTIAETAGAKLSSGAKAIDVVQAVVTSLEDCPLFNAGKGAVLNKDSEHELEAAIADGTSGAYGAVAATRNIRNPIEAARAVMEQGQHSFLVGPAADEFARKSGVTMVSNDYFTTATKKARWEARARKTLGPPEDLETVGAVALDLHGNLAAASSTGGLTGKMKGRVGDTAIIGAGLSVDQNVAVICSGAGEDILRHSVAGKVAALPGTESLSETMAQVILKKAEKAPSACAILALNSMGHIVVESSGRVFPTASCTASSLKSSILPTTLHILSQHVIHQDALIIAGLTRYPITPSHAVVICRGVGELMSLSLPTFLKVMHTVRQVSATLNSGLSTHRCGMTCDGSGALSLIPLHGISKDWTAIVHNQEEYNALYPGYLTSKNGPKMADAFLEEMRFRIAATTGIAEPFNNYFDGEASNQNIFARIIRGEVRQSRIWENEAYVAFLTPYGNTPGFTVLVPRKHLGSDIFGLEDEDYKNIVKVAYKVAQYLKEAFGVKRCGIFFEGYEINYAHVKLIPVHEQFTSQGQLFTPIAAPTSFETIYQGVLTTQFGPPASDLKSIGVHAKQLRELHVQRNRIVAPKTWQQPSTHSMGALQSPWYTAVFALQDTLFHATINFFHSQLGYKYTLVPVTTDSISSPMGPGSDSQPVHVALSGQDTFLADSMQFTLEYVLRIEDGLKGAYHVGCSFRGEDTDHMHLNQFYHAECEMLGTLNDGIEVAERYIIAVTRAILEKNVDIIRAVAGNTSHMDDLLSLANSNGGHLPRIRLADALSLQEMVNTAHAWEYAVPTDHSKGRALTRTGERILIKHFGGAVWLTEKDHLSVPFYQAFVPHTNNAKALCADLLLGPGEILGLGQRHAEATEVREALTMHQVRQDKYEWYLDIRDEQKGGKYLQTAGWGMGMERFLAWIMKHDDIRDMAIIPRMKRMKFAP
;
A
#
# COMPACT_ATOMS: atom_id res chain seq x y z
N MET A 1 -35.99 -22.96 2.62
CA MET A 1 -35.80 -22.49 4.00
C MET A 1 -34.31 -22.26 4.18
N ALA A 2 -33.87 -21.01 4.36
CA ALA A 2 -32.48 -20.73 4.69
C ALA A 2 -32.20 -21.36 6.06
N THR A 3 -31.18 -22.21 6.16
CA THR A 3 -30.73 -22.80 7.43
C THR A 3 -30.45 -21.65 8.41
N ALA A 4 -31.13 -21.65 9.56
CA ALA A 4 -30.90 -20.65 10.60
C ALA A 4 -29.43 -20.72 11.04
N LYS A 5 -28.70 -19.60 10.89
CA LYS A 5 -27.28 -19.50 11.21
C LYS A 5 -27.11 -19.05 12.66
N PHE A 6 -26.59 -19.93 13.53
CA PHE A 6 -26.04 -19.52 14.82
C PHE A 6 -24.52 -19.51 14.76
N ALA A 7 -23.90 -18.71 15.61
CA ALA A 7 -22.45 -18.68 15.78
C ALA A 7 -22.08 -18.24 17.20
N VAL A 8 -21.00 -18.78 17.74
CA VAL A 8 -20.35 -18.30 18.97
C VAL A 8 -18.85 -18.29 18.74
N ALA A 9 -18.18 -17.29 19.29
CA ALA A 9 -16.73 -17.19 19.29
C ALA A 9 -16.24 -16.61 20.60
N LEU A 10 -15.09 -17.08 21.07
CA LEU A 10 -14.54 -16.75 22.39
C LEU A 10 -13.02 -16.68 22.35
N HIS A 11 -12.43 -15.94 23.28
CA HIS A 11 -10.98 -15.85 23.46
C HIS A 11 -10.55 -15.96 24.92
N ALA A 12 -9.30 -16.38 25.11
CA ALA A 12 -8.66 -16.46 26.43
C ALA A 12 -7.66 -15.32 26.70
N GLY A 13 -7.53 -14.35 25.80
CA GLY A 13 -6.68 -13.16 25.94
C GLY A 13 -5.47 -13.17 25.02
N THR A 14 -4.92 -12.00 24.68
CA THR A 14 -3.73 -11.87 23.82
C THR A 14 -2.46 -11.76 24.66
N SER A 15 -1.31 -12.16 24.11
CA SER A 15 0.00 -11.93 24.75
C SER A 15 1.14 -11.86 23.74
N ASP A 16 2.18 -11.09 24.06
CA ASP A 16 3.47 -11.10 23.36
C ASP A 16 4.44 -12.16 23.92
N THR A 17 4.21 -12.63 25.14
CA THR A 17 5.04 -13.64 25.82
C THR A 17 4.16 -14.79 26.31
N TRP A 18 4.27 -15.95 25.65
CA TRP A 18 3.46 -17.14 25.96
C TRP A 18 4.35 -18.31 26.35
N ASN A 19 3.86 -19.15 27.27
CA ASN A 19 4.53 -20.39 27.61
C ASN A 19 4.28 -21.42 26.50
N ASN A 20 5.33 -21.75 25.74
CA ASN A 20 5.21 -22.55 24.53
C ASN A 20 5.36 -24.05 24.76
N ASP A 21 5.03 -24.54 25.95
CA ASP A 21 4.94 -25.98 26.20
C ASP A 21 3.71 -26.57 25.47
N ALA A 22 3.93 -27.64 24.71
CA ALA A 22 2.91 -28.27 23.88
C ALA A 22 1.74 -28.83 24.71
N VAL A 23 2.02 -29.34 25.92
CA VAL A 23 0.97 -29.86 26.80
C VAL A 23 0.04 -28.72 27.24
N HIS A 24 0.61 -27.59 27.64
CA HIS A 24 -0.16 -26.41 28.01
C HIS A 24 -0.99 -25.84 26.86
N GLN A 25 -0.42 -25.78 25.64
CA GLN A 25 -1.15 -25.33 24.44
C GLN A 25 -2.34 -26.24 24.13
N GLN A 26 -2.13 -27.56 24.13
CA GLN A 26 -3.20 -28.53 23.90
C GLN A 26 -4.29 -28.48 24.97
N GLU A 27 -3.91 -28.27 26.23
CA GLU A 27 -4.86 -28.11 27.33
C GLU A 27 -5.74 -26.86 27.13
N VAL A 28 -5.14 -25.71 26.81
CA VAL A 28 -5.87 -24.47 26.53
C VAL A 28 -6.81 -24.64 25.34
N GLU A 29 -6.33 -25.17 24.20
CA GLU A 29 -7.17 -25.41 23.03
C GLU A 29 -8.33 -26.35 23.33
N LYS A 30 -8.07 -27.45 24.06
CA LYS A 30 -9.11 -28.41 24.47
C LYS A 30 -10.17 -27.77 25.34
N ILE A 31 -9.78 -26.94 26.31
CA ILE A 31 -10.72 -26.22 27.18
C ILE A 31 -11.58 -25.27 26.35
N LEU A 32 -10.97 -24.42 25.51
CA LEU A 32 -11.70 -23.47 24.68
C LEU A 32 -12.64 -24.17 23.70
N LYS A 33 -12.19 -25.28 23.11
CA LYS A 33 -13.01 -26.13 22.25
C LYS A 33 -14.23 -26.69 22.98
N THR A 34 -14.05 -27.25 24.17
CA THR A 34 -15.14 -27.83 24.98
C THR A 34 -16.17 -26.75 25.34
N ILE A 35 -15.71 -25.54 25.70
CA ILE A 35 -16.59 -24.41 26.00
C ILE A 35 -17.36 -23.98 24.73
N ALA A 36 -16.69 -23.87 23.59
CA ALA A 36 -17.32 -23.53 22.31
C ALA A 36 -18.34 -24.59 21.85
N GLU A 37 -18.04 -25.88 21.99
CA GLU A 37 -18.95 -27.00 21.72
C GLU A 37 -20.22 -26.89 22.56
N THR A 38 -20.06 -26.68 23.88
CA THR A 38 -21.18 -26.55 24.82
C THR A 38 -22.04 -25.33 24.50
N ALA A 39 -21.40 -24.21 24.12
CA ALA A 39 -22.09 -22.99 23.71
C ALA A 39 -22.86 -23.18 22.39
N GLY A 40 -22.28 -23.85 21.40
CA GLY A 40 -22.96 -24.19 20.15
C GLY A 40 -24.15 -25.13 20.36
N ALA A 41 -24.03 -26.11 21.27
CA ALA A 41 -25.14 -26.98 21.66
C ALA A 41 -26.31 -26.18 22.30
N LYS A 42 -26.00 -25.17 23.12
CA LYS A 42 -27.01 -24.25 23.67
C LYS A 42 -27.70 -23.42 22.58
N LEU A 43 -26.93 -22.80 21.68
CA LEU A 43 -27.48 -21.98 20.59
C LEU A 43 -28.34 -22.81 19.64
N SER A 44 -27.89 -24.01 19.25
CA SER A 44 -28.66 -24.92 18.40
C SER A 44 -29.95 -25.41 19.04
N SER A 45 -30.03 -25.42 20.38
CA SER A 45 -31.25 -25.71 21.14
C SER A 45 -32.18 -24.51 21.32
N GLY A 46 -31.84 -23.35 20.73
CA GLY A 46 -32.65 -22.13 20.81
C GLY A 46 -32.38 -21.23 22.02
N ALA A 47 -31.24 -21.39 22.70
CA ALA A 47 -30.84 -20.44 23.74
C ALA A 47 -30.53 -19.06 23.14
N LYS A 48 -30.84 -17.99 23.89
CA LYS A 48 -30.55 -16.61 23.47
C LYS A 48 -29.05 -16.33 23.51
N ALA A 49 -28.58 -15.45 22.62
CA ALA A 49 -27.18 -15.08 22.53
C ALA A 49 -26.63 -14.56 23.87
N ILE A 50 -27.40 -13.74 24.58
CA ILE A 50 -27.04 -13.14 25.87
C ILE A 50 -26.78 -14.18 26.98
N ASP A 51 -27.59 -15.25 27.02
CA ASP A 51 -27.45 -16.32 28.00
C ASP A 51 -26.23 -17.20 27.68
N VAL A 52 -25.94 -17.37 26.38
CA VAL A 52 -24.79 -18.15 25.92
C VAL A 52 -23.47 -17.42 26.22
N VAL A 53 -23.34 -16.12 25.92
CA VAL A 53 -22.10 -15.39 26.22
C VAL A 53 -21.83 -15.31 27.72
N GLN A 54 -22.88 -15.17 28.56
CA GLN A 54 -22.73 -15.26 30.01
C GLN A 54 -22.20 -16.64 30.45
N ALA A 55 -22.80 -17.73 29.96
CA ALA A 55 -22.39 -19.09 30.32
C ALA A 55 -20.94 -19.39 29.88
N VAL A 56 -20.56 -18.91 28.70
CA VAL A 56 -19.18 -19.03 28.19
C VAL A 56 -18.20 -18.30 29.10
N VAL A 57 -18.44 -17.02 29.40
CA VAL A 57 -17.52 -16.23 30.24
C VAL A 57 -17.47 -16.76 31.67
N THR A 58 -18.59 -17.25 32.21
CA THR A 58 -18.62 -17.93 33.52
C THR A 58 -17.69 -19.14 33.54
N SER A 59 -17.72 -19.96 32.47
CA SER A 59 -16.83 -21.13 32.32
C SER A 59 -15.36 -20.72 32.21
N LEU A 60 -15.07 -19.58 31.57
CA LEU A 60 -13.71 -19.02 31.48
C LEU A 60 -13.24 -18.45 32.84
N GLU A 61 -14.13 -17.82 33.61
CA GLU A 61 -13.85 -17.31 34.96
C GLU A 61 -13.61 -18.43 35.98
N ASP A 62 -14.29 -19.57 35.86
CA ASP A 62 -14.04 -20.73 36.72
C ASP A 62 -12.72 -21.46 36.36
N CYS A 63 -12.12 -21.18 35.21
CA CYS A 63 -10.87 -21.80 34.76
C CYS A 63 -9.64 -21.10 35.39
N PRO A 64 -8.82 -21.81 36.18
CA PRO A 64 -7.66 -21.22 36.87
C PRO A 64 -6.51 -20.80 35.92
N LEU A 65 -6.55 -21.21 34.64
CA LEU A 65 -5.51 -20.89 33.66
C LEU A 65 -5.63 -19.46 33.11
N PHE A 66 -6.83 -18.89 33.09
CA PHE A 66 -7.09 -17.60 32.45
C PHE A 66 -7.11 -16.45 33.46
N ASN A 67 -6.81 -15.22 33.02
CA ASN A 67 -6.82 -14.03 33.88
C ASN A 67 -8.24 -13.46 34.05
N ALA A 68 -9.13 -14.28 34.58
CA ALA A 68 -10.48 -13.91 34.98
C ALA A 68 -10.94 -14.84 36.12
N GLY A 69 -11.83 -14.36 36.98
CA GLY A 69 -12.35 -15.15 38.11
C GLY A 69 -11.22 -15.86 38.89
N LYS A 70 -11.31 -17.20 38.98
CA LYS A 70 -10.44 -18.10 39.76
C LYS A 70 -8.94 -17.98 39.43
N GLY A 71 -8.58 -17.42 38.28
CA GLY A 71 -7.19 -17.18 37.85
C GLY A 71 -6.81 -15.71 37.71
N ALA A 72 -7.60 -14.78 38.27
CA ALA A 72 -7.34 -13.35 38.17
C ALA A 72 -5.97 -12.96 38.76
N VAL A 73 -5.35 -11.92 38.19
CA VAL A 73 -4.09 -11.37 38.71
C VAL A 73 -4.29 -10.58 40.01
N LEU A 74 -3.18 -10.35 40.71
CA LEU A 74 -3.10 -9.58 41.96
C LEU A 74 -2.72 -8.12 41.68
N ASN A 75 -3.35 -7.18 42.37
CA ASN A 75 -2.99 -5.75 42.34
C ASN A 75 -1.72 -5.48 43.17
N LYS A 76 -1.23 -4.24 43.21
CA LYS A 76 0.00 -3.87 43.94
C LYS A 76 -0.04 -4.17 45.45
N ASP A 77 -1.24 -4.29 46.03
CA ASP A 77 -1.47 -4.54 47.46
C ASP A 77 -1.69 -6.05 47.73
N SER A 78 -1.45 -6.92 46.75
CA SER A 78 -1.66 -8.38 46.83
C SER A 78 -3.13 -8.76 47.04
N GLU A 79 -4.07 -7.96 46.53
CA GLU A 79 -5.51 -8.25 46.51
C GLU A 79 -6.02 -8.40 45.07
N HIS A 80 -7.15 -9.09 44.89
CA HIS A 80 -7.83 -9.19 43.60
C HIS A 80 -8.92 -8.12 43.46
N GLU A 81 -8.97 -7.48 42.29
CA GLU A 81 -10.03 -6.57 41.87
C GLU A 81 -10.44 -6.93 40.44
N LEU A 82 -11.67 -7.42 40.27
CA LEU A 82 -12.15 -7.95 38.99
C LEU A 82 -13.13 -6.99 38.31
N GLU A 83 -13.20 -7.09 36.99
CA GLU A 83 -14.11 -6.32 36.15
C GLU A 83 -14.73 -7.20 35.06
N ALA A 84 -16.00 -6.95 34.75
CA ALA A 84 -16.73 -7.65 33.70
C ALA A 84 -17.85 -6.79 33.14
N ALA A 85 -18.22 -7.06 31.89
CA ALA A 85 -19.34 -6.43 31.22
C ALA A 85 -20.06 -7.39 30.28
N ILE A 86 -21.36 -7.16 30.11
CA ILE A 86 -22.22 -7.91 29.22
C ILE A 86 -23.19 -6.96 28.52
N ALA A 87 -23.50 -7.24 27.25
CA ALA A 87 -24.36 -6.40 26.44
C ALA A 87 -25.22 -7.22 25.47
N ASP A 88 -26.46 -6.77 25.27
CA ASP A 88 -27.42 -7.31 24.29
C ASP A 88 -27.58 -6.34 23.12
N GLY A 89 -27.25 -6.80 21.90
CA GLY A 89 -27.38 -6.01 20.68
C GLY A 89 -28.81 -5.75 20.26
N THR A 90 -29.77 -6.53 20.76
CA THR A 90 -31.20 -6.39 20.42
C THR A 90 -31.81 -5.18 21.09
N SER A 91 -31.66 -5.10 22.42
CA SER A 91 -32.21 -4.02 23.24
C SER A 91 -31.27 -2.84 23.42
N GLY A 92 -29.97 -3.04 23.15
CA GLY A 92 -28.92 -2.09 23.53
C GLY A 92 -28.63 -2.09 25.04
N ALA A 93 -29.22 -3.03 25.80
CA ALA A 93 -29.01 -3.12 27.24
C ALA A 93 -27.56 -3.50 27.55
N TYR A 94 -27.03 -2.87 28.59
CA TYR A 94 -25.65 -3.01 29.04
C TYR A 94 -25.59 -3.09 30.56
N GLY A 95 -24.75 -3.99 31.06
CA GLY A 95 -24.41 -4.08 32.47
C GLY A 95 -22.93 -4.32 32.68
N ALA A 96 -22.38 -3.67 33.69
CA ALA A 96 -20.97 -3.79 34.04
C ALA A 96 -20.72 -3.68 35.54
N VAL A 97 -19.64 -4.34 35.97
CA VAL A 97 -19.06 -4.21 37.30
C VAL A 97 -17.55 -4.03 37.21
N ALA A 98 -16.96 -3.22 38.09
CA ALA A 98 -15.51 -3.08 38.18
C ALA A 98 -15.02 -2.92 39.62
N ALA A 99 -13.71 -3.15 39.84
CA ALA A 99 -13.10 -3.13 41.16
C ALA A 99 -13.82 -4.02 42.21
N THR A 100 -14.44 -5.10 41.75
CA THR A 100 -15.16 -6.07 42.60
C THR A 100 -14.17 -6.97 43.32
N ARG A 101 -14.47 -7.39 44.54
CA ARG A 101 -13.49 -8.11 45.37
C ARG A 101 -13.98 -9.47 45.86
N ASN A 102 -15.29 -9.67 45.88
CA ASN A 102 -15.89 -10.83 46.54
C ASN A 102 -16.92 -11.57 45.67
N ILE A 103 -17.03 -11.27 44.37
CA ILE A 103 -18.00 -11.90 43.48
C ILE A 103 -17.33 -13.06 42.75
N ARG A 104 -17.84 -14.29 42.92
CA ARG A 104 -17.22 -15.49 42.32
C ARG A 104 -17.08 -15.36 40.80
N ASN A 105 -18.17 -14.92 40.15
CA ASN A 105 -18.29 -14.76 38.71
C ASN A 105 -18.74 -13.33 38.39
N PRO A 106 -17.80 -12.39 38.19
CA PRO A 106 -18.11 -10.99 37.89
C PRO A 106 -19.10 -10.81 36.73
N ILE A 107 -19.11 -11.69 35.73
CA ILE A 107 -20.05 -11.59 34.61
C ILE A 107 -21.52 -11.79 35.02
N GLU A 108 -21.80 -12.62 36.04
CA GLU A 108 -23.15 -12.80 36.56
C GLU A 108 -23.64 -11.54 37.27
N ALA A 109 -22.75 -10.85 37.98
CA ALA A 109 -23.07 -9.56 38.58
C ALA A 109 -23.30 -8.48 37.52
N ALA A 110 -22.50 -8.46 36.44
CA ALA A 110 -22.75 -7.57 35.30
C ALA A 110 -24.14 -7.82 34.68
N ARG A 111 -24.55 -9.08 34.52
CA ARG A 111 -25.91 -9.44 34.07
C ARG A 111 -26.98 -8.95 35.04
N ALA A 112 -26.81 -9.15 36.33
CA ALA A 112 -27.75 -8.69 37.34
C ALA A 112 -27.90 -7.16 37.32
N VAL A 113 -26.81 -6.42 37.13
CA VAL A 113 -26.83 -4.96 36.96
C VAL A 113 -27.65 -4.57 35.74
N MET A 114 -27.47 -5.26 34.61
CA MET A 114 -28.23 -5.01 33.38
C MET A 114 -29.74 -5.22 33.54
N GLU A 115 -30.15 -6.29 34.23
CA GLU A 115 -31.57 -6.71 34.29
C GLU A 115 -32.35 -6.15 35.49
N GLN A 116 -31.67 -5.97 36.63
CA GLN A 116 -32.30 -5.61 37.91
C GLN A 116 -31.89 -4.22 38.40
N GLY A 117 -30.83 -3.65 37.84
CA GLY A 117 -30.28 -2.36 38.25
C GLY A 117 -31.01 -1.17 37.62
N GLN A 118 -31.01 -0.03 38.32
CA GLN A 118 -31.36 1.27 37.72
C GLN A 118 -30.18 1.92 36.98
N HIS A 119 -28.99 1.37 37.15
CA HIS A 119 -27.74 1.87 36.58
C HIS A 119 -27.08 0.76 35.78
N SER A 120 -26.39 1.12 34.70
CA SER A 120 -25.72 0.15 33.83
C SER A 120 -24.29 -0.20 34.26
N PHE A 121 -23.73 0.50 35.25
CA PHE A 121 -22.35 0.29 35.69
C PHE A 121 -22.18 0.59 37.18
N LEU A 122 -21.71 -0.40 37.96
CA LEU A 122 -21.39 -0.26 39.37
C LEU A 122 -19.92 -0.59 39.64
N VAL A 123 -19.33 0.06 40.65
CA VAL A 123 -17.91 -0.14 40.98
C VAL A 123 -17.67 -0.38 42.47
N GLY A 124 -16.63 -1.14 42.78
CA GLY A 124 -16.12 -1.32 44.13
C GLY A 124 -17.11 -2.02 45.07
N PRO A 125 -17.10 -1.67 46.37
CA PRO A 125 -17.97 -2.30 47.37
C PRO A 125 -19.47 -2.21 47.05
N ALA A 126 -19.91 -1.17 46.33
CA ALA A 126 -21.31 -1.02 45.93
C ALA A 126 -21.73 -2.11 44.93
N ALA A 127 -20.84 -2.51 44.02
CA ALA A 127 -21.08 -3.62 43.10
C ALA A 127 -21.17 -4.96 43.87
N ASP A 128 -20.28 -5.20 44.83
CA ASP A 128 -20.32 -6.40 45.68
C ASP A 128 -21.59 -6.46 46.55
N GLU A 129 -22.06 -5.32 47.06
CA GLU A 129 -23.31 -5.24 47.81
C GLU A 129 -24.54 -5.50 46.94
N PHE A 130 -24.57 -4.90 45.75
CA PHE A 130 -25.64 -5.14 44.78
C PHE A 130 -25.67 -6.61 44.35
N ALA A 131 -24.52 -7.19 44.02
CA ALA A 131 -24.41 -8.59 43.61
C ALA A 131 -24.92 -9.54 44.71
N ARG A 132 -24.55 -9.28 45.98
CA ARG A 132 -25.06 -10.03 47.13
C ARG A 132 -26.59 -9.94 47.27
N LYS A 133 -27.15 -8.74 47.13
CA LYS A 133 -28.62 -8.54 47.18
C LYS A 133 -29.35 -9.21 46.02
N SER A 134 -28.70 -9.29 44.87
CA SER A 134 -29.20 -9.91 43.65
C SER A 134 -29.02 -11.43 43.62
N GLY A 135 -28.48 -12.03 44.70
CA GLY A 135 -28.31 -13.47 44.83
C GLY A 135 -27.09 -14.06 44.10
N VAL A 136 -26.14 -13.22 43.65
CA VAL A 136 -24.90 -13.69 43.01
C VAL A 136 -23.98 -14.30 44.08
N THR A 137 -23.27 -15.38 43.71
CA THR A 137 -22.40 -16.11 44.63
C THR A 137 -21.21 -15.27 45.07
N MET A 138 -21.06 -15.11 46.40
CA MET A 138 -19.95 -14.37 47.01
C MET A 138 -18.87 -15.31 47.55
N VAL A 139 -17.60 -14.91 47.45
CA VAL A 139 -16.41 -15.66 47.90
C VAL A 139 -15.40 -14.74 48.60
N SER A 140 -14.48 -15.32 49.38
CA SER A 140 -13.34 -14.58 49.91
C SER A 140 -12.39 -14.18 48.77
N ASN A 141 -11.62 -13.09 48.95
CA ASN A 141 -10.72 -12.59 47.91
C ASN A 141 -9.62 -13.63 47.54
N ASP A 142 -9.15 -14.40 48.52
CA ASP A 142 -8.16 -15.47 48.32
C ASP A 142 -8.67 -16.61 47.43
N TYR A 143 -9.99 -16.70 47.18
CA TYR A 143 -10.54 -17.66 46.23
C TYR A 143 -9.88 -17.51 44.85
N PHE A 144 -9.62 -16.29 44.39
CA PHE A 144 -9.09 -16.05 43.03
C PHE A 144 -7.59 -16.33 42.89
N THR A 145 -6.88 -16.62 43.98
CA THR A 145 -5.44 -16.88 43.94
C THR A 145 -5.15 -18.31 43.48
N THR A 146 -4.23 -18.45 42.51
CA THR A 146 -3.58 -19.73 42.17
C THR A 146 -2.08 -19.66 42.49
N ALA A 147 -1.43 -20.82 42.64
CA ALA A 147 0.00 -20.90 42.94
C ALA A 147 0.84 -20.14 41.89
N THR A 148 0.49 -20.29 40.60
CA THR A 148 1.16 -19.63 39.48
C THR A 148 1.02 -18.10 39.55
N LYS A 149 -0.19 -17.58 39.82
CA LYS A 149 -0.44 -16.13 39.88
C LYS A 149 0.27 -15.48 41.07
N LYS A 150 0.28 -16.15 42.22
CA LYS A 150 1.01 -15.70 43.41
C LYS A 150 2.52 -15.61 43.16
N ALA A 151 3.12 -16.67 42.61
CA ALA A 151 4.55 -16.70 42.29
C ALA A 151 4.94 -15.58 41.30
N ARG A 152 4.10 -15.33 40.29
CA ARG A 152 4.28 -14.23 39.32
C ARG A 152 4.25 -12.85 39.98
N TRP A 153 3.25 -12.61 40.83
CA TRP A 153 3.13 -11.34 41.55
C TRP A 153 4.35 -11.09 42.45
N GLU A 154 4.81 -12.09 43.20
CA GLU A 154 6.00 -11.97 44.05
C GLU A 154 7.28 -11.70 43.24
N ALA A 155 7.44 -12.35 42.09
CA ALA A 155 8.57 -12.09 41.18
C ALA A 155 8.57 -10.62 40.69
N ARG A 156 7.39 -10.10 40.31
CA ARG A 156 7.24 -8.70 39.90
C ARG A 156 7.52 -7.73 41.05
N ALA A 157 7.02 -8.02 42.26
CA ALA A 157 7.27 -7.21 43.45
C ALA A 157 8.76 -7.13 43.81
N ARG A 158 9.52 -8.21 43.60
CA ARG A 158 10.97 -8.29 43.84
C ARG A 158 11.84 -7.60 42.77
N LYS A 159 11.26 -7.07 41.68
CA LYS A 159 11.98 -6.48 40.52
C LYS A 159 13.07 -7.37 39.90
N THR A 160 13.06 -8.67 40.21
CA THR A 160 13.84 -9.69 39.50
C THR A 160 13.08 -9.97 38.21
N LEU A 161 13.62 -9.57 37.05
CA LEU A 161 13.01 -9.69 35.70
C LEU A 161 12.03 -10.88 35.58
N GLY A 162 10.79 -10.57 35.22
CA GLY A 162 9.64 -11.44 35.46
C GLY A 162 9.42 -12.56 34.43
N PRO A 163 8.82 -13.69 34.83
CA PRO A 163 8.33 -14.75 33.93
C PRO A 163 7.28 -14.22 32.92
N PRO A 164 6.96 -14.98 31.84
CA PRO A 164 6.04 -14.53 30.78
C PRO A 164 4.69 -14.04 31.31
N GLU A 165 4.17 -12.99 30.65
CA GLU A 165 2.89 -12.35 30.95
C GLU A 165 1.73 -13.35 30.81
N ASP A 166 0.73 -13.20 31.68
CA ASP A 166 -0.52 -13.96 31.60
C ASP A 166 -1.29 -13.60 30.34
N LEU A 167 -2.08 -14.53 29.76
CA LEU A 167 -3.13 -14.08 28.84
C LEU A 167 -4.02 -13.10 29.58
N GLU A 168 -4.40 -12.03 28.91
CA GLU A 168 -5.15 -10.95 29.51
C GLU A 168 -6.66 -11.29 29.58
N THR A 169 -7.50 -10.46 29.00
CA THR A 169 -8.96 -10.52 29.12
C THR A 169 -9.55 -11.77 28.44
N VAL A 170 -10.58 -12.36 29.04
CA VAL A 170 -11.41 -13.39 28.41
C VAL A 170 -12.71 -12.77 27.89
N GLY A 171 -13.29 -13.34 26.85
CA GLY A 171 -14.57 -12.86 26.34
C GLY A 171 -15.21 -13.76 25.30
N ALA A 172 -16.47 -13.46 25.01
CA ALA A 172 -17.28 -14.17 24.01
C ALA A 172 -18.27 -13.25 23.29
N VAL A 173 -18.55 -13.61 22.04
CA VAL A 173 -19.62 -13.05 21.21
C VAL A 173 -20.49 -14.18 20.68
N ALA A 174 -21.79 -13.94 20.53
CA ALA A 174 -22.72 -14.94 20.00
C ALA A 174 -23.80 -14.32 19.11
N LEU A 175 -24.25 -15.12 18.14
CA LEU A 175 -25.42 -14.92 17.27
C LEU A 175 -26.35 -16.11 17.49
N ASP A 176 -27.57 -15.85 17.95
CA ASP A 176 -28.57 -16.89 18.17
C ASP A 176 -29.45 -17.16 16.95
N LEU A 177 -30.29 -18.20 17.05
CA LEU A 177 -31.24 -18.59 15.99
C LEU A 177 -32.31 -17.53 15.71
N HIS A 178 -32.46 -16.54 16.59
CA HIS A 178 -33.38 -15.42 16.42
C HIS A 178 -32.73 -14.23 15.68
N GLY A 179 -31.43 -14.32 15.36
CA GLY A 179 -30.69 -13.25 14.71
C GLY A 179 -30.15 -12.20 15.68
N ASN A 180 -30.18 -12.46 17.00
CA ASN A 180 -29.72 -11.51 18.00
C ASN A 180 -28.23 -11.69 18.30
N LEU A 181 -27.53 -10.57 18.49
CA LEU A 181 -26.13 -10.53 18.87
C LEU A 181 -25.95 -10.19 20.34
N ALA A 182 -24.94 -10.78 20.98
CA ALA A 182 -24.53 -10.44 22.33
C ALA A 182 -23.01 -10.52 22.49
N ALA A 183 -22.48 -9.79 23.47
CA ALA A 183 -21.07 -9.83 23.84
C ALA A 183 -20.90 -9.84 25.36
N ALA A 184 -19.86 -10.50 25.85
CA ALA A 184 -19.47 -10.54 27.25
C ALA A 184 -17.94 -10.61 27.38
N SER A 185 -17.37 -9.89 28.36
CA SER A 185 -15.94 -9.94 28.68
C SER A 185 -15.69 -9.86 30.18
N SER A 186 -14.60 -10.46 30.66
CA SER A 186 -14.17 -10.46 32.06
C SER A 186 -12.64 -10.46 32.19
N THR A 187 -12.10 -9.81 33.22
CA THR A 187 -10.65 -9.76 33.45
C THR A 187 -10.27 -9.48 34.90
N GLY A 188 -9.09 -9.96 35.29
CA GLY A 188 -8.36 -9.51 36.49
C GLY A 188 -7.53 -8.25 36.26
N GLY A 189 -7.37 -7.79 35.02
CA GLY A 189 -6.56 -6.63 34.64
C GLY A 189 -5.06 -6.93 34.61
N LEU A 190 -4.23 -5.92 34.89
CA LEU A 190 -2.76 -6.03 34.84
C LEU A 190 -2.16 -6.45 36.19
N THR A 191 -1.20 -7.38 36.17
CA THR A 191 -0.48 -7.79 37.38
C THR A 191 0.22 -6.59 38.03
N GLY A 192 -0.03 -6.36 39.32
CA GLY A 192 0.52 -5.24 40.06
C GLY A 192 -0.14 -3.88 39.76
N LYS A 193 -1.32 -3.87 39.14
CA LYS A 193 -2.11 -2.64 38.92
C LYS A 193 -2.36 -1.87 40.21
N MET A 194 -2.62 -0.57 40.09
CA MET A 194 -3.08 0.24 41.22
C MET A 194 -4.47 -0.23 41.69
N LYS A 195 -4.69 -0.20 43.00
CA LYS A 195 -5.99 -0.46 43.59
C LYS A 195 -7.03 0.51 43.05
N GLY A 196 -8.21 0.01 42.68
CA GLY A 196 -9.30 0.78 42.08
C GLY A 196 -9.12 1.11 40.59
N ARG A 197 -8.07 0.60 39.92
CA ARG A 197 -7.92 0.77 38.46
C ARG A 197 -9.02 0.01 37.72
N VAL A 198 -9.71 0.70 36.83
CA VAL A 198 -10.73 0.17 35.90
C VAL A 198 -10.19 0.20 34.47
N GLY A 199 -10.44 -0.87 33.71
CA GLY A 199 -9.98 -1.08 32.34
C GLY A 199 -11.04 -0.91 31.27
N ASP A 200 -10.63 -1.24 30.07
CA ASP A 200 -11.47 -1.26 28.87
C ASP A 200 -12.59 -2.29 28.95
N THR A 201 -12.37 -3.42 29.63
CA THR A 201 -13.29 -4.56 29.67
C THR A 201 -14.68 -4.17 30.19
N ALA A 202 -14.74 -3.31 31.22
CA ALA A 202 -15.99 -2.82 31.80
C ALA A 202 -16.53 -1.54 31.17
N ILE A 203 -16.02 -1.14 29.99
CA ILE A 203 -16.40 0.12 29.32
C ILE A 203 -16.90 -0.17 27.90
N ILE A 204 -18.20 0.04 27.70
CA ILE A 204 -18.83 -0.07 26.38
C ILE A 204 -18.22 0.93 25.39
N GLY A 205 -17.96 0.49 24.16
CA GLY A 205 -17.25 1.25 23.12
C GLY A 205 -15.72 1.25 23.27
N ALA A 206 -15.16 0.71 24.36
CA ALA A 206 -13.72 0.53 24.52
C ALA A 206 -13.30 -0.94 24.35
N GLY A 207 -13.52 -1.78 25.37
CA GLY A 207 -13.17 -3.20 25.34
C GLY A 207 -14.26 -4.10 24.77
N LEU A 208 -15.50 -3.62 24.74
CA LEU A 208 -16.67 -4.35 24.26
C LEU A 208 -17.64 -3.39 23.56
N SER A 209 -18.24 -3.81 22.45
CA SER A 209 -19.33 -3.08 21.80
C SER A 209 -20.26 -4.06 21.08
N VAL A 210 -21.56 -3.82 21.12
CA VAL A 210 -22.54 -4.65 20.39
C VAL A 210 -23.70 -3.80 19.90
N ASP A 211 -24.18 -4.11 18.71
CA ASP A 211 -25.45 -3.63 18.15
C ASP A 211 -26.13 -4.77 17.36
N GLN A 212 -27.14 -4.45 16.55
CA GLN A 212 -27.85 -5.44 15.72
C GLN A 212 -27.01 -5.97 14.55
N ASN A 213 -25.88 -5.34 14.23
CA ASN A 213 -25.04 -5.65 13.08
C ASN A 213 -23.77 -6.41 13.47
N VAL A 214 -23.14 -6.05 14.58
CA VAL A 214 -21.85 -6.59 15.01
C VAL A 214 -21.70 -6.64 16.54
N ALA A 215 -21.10 -7.72 17.03
CA ALA A 215 -20.60 -7.87 18.39
C ALA A 215 -19.06 -7.88 18.35
N VAL A 216 -18.42 -7.10 19.22
CA VAL A 216 -16.96 -6.89 19.25
C VAL A 216 -16.45 -6.97 20.68
N ILE A 217 -15.37 -7.71 20.86
CA ILE A 217 -14.62 -7.79 22.12
C ILE A 217 -13.13 -7.64 21.86
N CYS A 218 -12.41 -7.04 22.81
CA CYS A 218 -10.99 -6.76 22.74
C CYS A 218 -10.21 -7.46 23.87
N SER A 219 -8.93 -7.71 23.61
CA SER A 219 -7.93 -8.03 24.62
C SER A 219 -6.66 -7.23 24.32
N GLY A 220 -5.91 -6.82 25.33
CA GLY A 220 -4.70 -6.02 25.15
C GLY A 220 -4.38 -5.22 26.41
N ALA A 221 -3.40 -4.34 26.28
CA ALA A 221 -3.17 -3.30 27.28
C ALA A 221 -4.39 -2.35 27.36
N GLY A 222 -5.18 -2.49 28.42
CA GLY A 222 -6.49 -1.84 28.54
C GLY A 222 -6.46 -0.31 28.47
N GLU A 223 -5.37 0.33 28.90
CA GLU A 223 -5.16 1.77 28.85
C GLU A 223 -5.12 2.28 27.41
N ASP A 224 -4.50 1.51 26.52
CA ASP A 224 -4.41 1.87 25.11
C ASP A 224 -5.72 1.55 24.38
N ILE A 225 -6.42 0.48 24.77
CA ILE A 225 -7.76 0.17 24.26
C ILE A 225 -8.76 1.28 24.65
N LEU A 226 -8.74 1.74 25.91
CA LEU A 226 -9.55 2.85 26.42
C LEU A 226 -9.29 4.14 25.65
N ARG A 227 -8.02 4.57 25.57
CA ARG A 227 -7.63 5.82 24.90
C ARG A 227 -8.01 5.85 23.41
N HIS A 228 -8.18 4.68 22.80
CA HIS A 228 -8.47 4.57 21.38
C HIS A 228 -9.88 4.08 21.06
N SER A 229 -10.72 3.78 22.05
CA SER A 229 -12.11 3.31 21.87
C SER A 229 -12.21 2.20 20.81
N VAL A 230 -11.38 1.17 20.95
CA VAL A 230 -11.14 0.17 19.90
C VAL A 230 -12.42 -0.53 19.45
N ALA A 231 -13.20 -1.09 20.39
CA ALA A 231 -14.43 -1.80 20.07
C ALA A 231 -15.48 -0.89 19.41
N GLY A 232 -15.63 0.34 19.91
CA GLY A 232 -16.58 1.32 19.36
C GLY A 232 -16.24 1.74 17.94
N LYS A 233 -14.95 1.85 17.60
CA LYS A 233 -14.52 2.14 16.22
C LYS A 233 -14.82 1.01 15.24
N VAL A 234 -14.71 -0.24 15.67
CA VAL A 234 -15.12 -1.38 14.83
C VAL A 234 -16.63 -1.40 14.66
N ALA A 235 -17.39 -1.11 15.72
CA ALA A 235 -18.86 -1.12 15.68
C ALA A 235 -19.49 0.06 14.91
N ALA A 236 -18.83 1.23 14.84
CA ALA A 236 -19.39 2.45 14.28
C ALA A 236 -19.37 2.55 12.73
N LEU A 237 -18.96 1.51 12.00
CA LEU A 237 -18.62 1.65 10.58
C LEU A 237 -19.73 1.21 9.61
N PRO A 238 -19.88 1.91 8.47
CA PRO A 238 -20.95 1.68 7.50
C PRO A 238 -20.82 0.31 6.82
N GLY A 239 -21.94 -0.36 6.56
CA GLY A 239 -22.00 -1.73 6.01
C GLY A 239 -21.46 -1.94 4.58
N THR A 240 -20.64 -1.02 4.05
CA THR A 240 -20.00 -1.11 2.73
C THR A 240 -18.59 -1.70 2.75
N GLU A 241 -17.89 -1.67 3.89
CA GLU A 241 -16.55 -2.29 4.05
C GLU A 241 -16.62 -3.71 4.62
N SER A 242 -15.64 -4.56 4.32
CA SER A 242 -15.58 -5.89 4.95
C SER A 242 -15.11 -5.78 6.40
N LEU A 243 -15.75 -6.52 7.31
CA LEU A 243 -15.41 -6.54 8.74
C LEU A 243 -13.92 -6.85 9.01
N SER A 244 -13.30 -7.70 8.18
CA SER A 244 -11.88 -8.04 8.28
C SER A 244 -10.96 -6.87 7.94
N GLU A 245 -11.23 -6.14 6.86
CA GLU A 245 -10.44 -4.96 6.51
C GLU A 245 -10.56 -3.88 7.58
N THR A 246 -11.77 -3.65 8.08
CA THR A 246 -12.02 -2.71 9.17
C THR A 246 -11.23 -3.06 10.43
N MET A 247 -11.33 -4.31 10.90
CA MET A 247 -10.62 -4.74 12.10
C MET A 247 -9.10 -4.62 11.92
N ALA A 248 -8.57 -5.04 10.78
CA ALA A 248 -7.16 -4.88 10.46
C ALA A 248 -6.73 -3.41 10.52
N GLN A 249 -7.51 -2.49 9.96
CA GLN A 249 -7.23 -1.05 10.03
C GLN A 249 -7.26 -0.49 11.47
N VAL A 250 -8.23 -0.91 12.29
CA VAL A 250 -8.34 -0.44 13.68
C VAL A 250 -7.15 -0.92 14.51
N ILE A 251 -6.78 -2.20 14.40
CA ILE A 251 -5.60 -2.74 15.09
C ILE A 251 -4.33 -2.09 14.59
N LEU A 252 -4.16 -1.89 13.27
CA LEU A 252 -3.05 -1.16 12.67
C LEU A 252 -2.89 0.24 13.29
N LYS A 253 -3.96 1.05 13.26
CA LYS A 253 -3.97 2.42 13.80
C LYS A 253 -3.69 2.46 15.30
N LYS A 254 -4.11 1.44 16.05
CA LYS A 254 -3.79 1.30 17.48
C LYS A 254 -2.31 0.98 17.65
N ALA A 255 -1.81 -0.04 16.95
CA ALA A 255 -0.44 -0.52 17.07
C ALA A 255 0.60 0.52 16.59
N GLU A 256 0.23 1.40 15.66
CA GLU A 256 1.00 2.60 15.29
C GLU A 256 1.22 3.57 16.46
N LYS A 257 0.20 3.74 17.32
CA LYS A 257 0.20 4.72 18.42
C LYS A 257 0.71 4.13 19.74
N ALA A 258 0.52 2.84 19.95
CA ALA A 258 0.87 2.14 21.17
C ALA A 258 1.49 0.77 20.86
N PRO A 259 2.72 0.49 21.35
CA PRO A 259 3.47 -0.74 21.02
C PRO A 259 2.89 -2.00 21.66
N SER A 260 2.01 -1.87 22.66
CA SER A 260 1.43 -2.97 23.41
C SER A 260 0.59 -3.91 22.53
N ALA A 261 0.50 -5.18 22.92
CA ALA A 261 -0.40 -6.15 22.28
C ALA A 261 -1.87 -5.65 22.30
N CYS A 262 -2.60 -5.99 21.25
CA CYS A 262 -4.03 -5.76 21.12
C CYS A 262 -4.61 -6.78 20.15
N ALA A 263 -5.73 -7.37 20.51
CA ALA A 263 -6.47 -8.30 19.69
C ALA A 263 -7.95 -7.95 19.72
N ILE A 264 -8.63 -8.21 18.61
CA ILE A 264 -10.06 -7.99 18.45
C ILE A 264 -10.66 -9.30 17.92
N LEU A 265 -11.79 -9.67 18.49
CA LEU A 265 -12.66 -10.72 17.99
C LEU A 265 -14.03 -10.10 17.73
N ALA A 266 -14.56 -10.29 16.53
CA ALA A 266 -15.88 -9.79 16.16
C ALA A 266 -16.74 -10.85 15.45
N LEU A 267 -18.05 -10.67 15.58
CA LEU A 267 -19.09 -11.50 14.95
C LEU A 267 -20.18 -10.58 14.39
N ASN A 268 -20.49 -10.71 13.10
CA ASN A 268 -21.59 -9.95 12.50
C ASN A 268 -22.91 -10.75 12.43
N SER A 269 -23.99 -10.06 12.09
CA SER A 269 -25.35 -10.62 11.93
C SER A 269 -25.48 -11.67 10.81
N MET A 270 -24.49 -11.80 9.93
CA MET A 270 -24.43 -12.87 8.92
C MET A 270 -23.77 -14.16 9.44
N GLY A 271 -23.25 -14.14 10.67
CA GLY A 271 -22.51 -15.26 11.27
C GLY A 271 -21.03 -15.29 10.92
N HIS A 272 -20.46 -14.21 10.39
CA HIS A 272 -19.03 -14.15 10.06
C HIS A 272 -18.22 -13.75 11.29
N ILE A 273 -17.29 -14.62 11.67
CA ILE A 273 -16.34 -14.41 12.77
C ILE A 273 -15.02 -13.91 12.18
N VAL A 274 -14.49 -12.83 12.73
CA VAL A 274 -13.21 -12.25 12.34
C VAL A 274 -12.34 -12.09 13.58
N VAL A 275 -11.06 -12.41 13.44
CA VAL A 275 -10.06 -12.32 14.51
C VAL A 275 -8.83 -11.62 13.97
N GLU A 276 -8.38 -10.58 14.66
CA GLU A 276 -7.17 -9.83 14.32
C GLU A 276 -6.32 -9.61 15.59
N SER A 277 -4.99 -9.67 15.50
CA SER A 277 -4.11 -9.44 16.65
C SER A 277 -2.76 -8.84 16.27
N SER A 278 -2.41 -7.77 16.99
CA SER A 278 -1.05 -7.23 17.06
C SER A 278 -0.19 -7.90 18.15
N GLY A 279 -0.73 -8.79 18.97
CA GLY A 279 0.06 -9.61 19.89
C GLY A 279 0.62 -10.85 19.20
N ARG A 280 1.70 -11.41 19.75
CA ARG A 280 2.34 -12.63 19.21
C ARG A 280 1.38 -13.82 19.13
N VAL A 281 0.52 -14.00 20.14
CA VAL A 281 -0.45 -15.09 20.20
C VAL A 281 -1.84 -14.62 20.67
N PHE A 282 -2.89 -15.24 20.14
CA PHE A 282 -4.27 -15.04 20.56
C PHE A 282 -5.08 -16.36 20.52
N PRO A 283 -5.31 -17.02 21.68
CA PRO A 283 -6.12 -18.23 21.77
C PRO A 283 -7.60 -17.93 21.58
N THR A 284 -8.21 -18.61 20.61
CA THR A 284 -9.63 -18.46 20.28
C THR A 284 -10.31 -19.81 20.03
N ALA A 285 -11.61 -19.85 20.23
CA ALA A 285 -12.45 -20.95 19.75
C ALA A 285 -13.77 -20.41 19.22
N SER A 286 -14.40 -21.18 18.34
CA SER A 286 -15.69 -20.85 17.77
C SER A 286 -16.50 -22.09 17.44
N CYS A 287 -17.82 -21.96 17.50
CA CYS A 287 -18.76 -22.96 17.05
C CYS A 287 -19.83 -22.28 16.19
N THR A 288 -20.09 -22.84 15.02
CA THR A 288 -21.11 -22.44 14.07
C THR A 288 -21.96 -23.66 13.71
N ALA A 289 -23.07 -23.46 13.01
CA ALA A 289 -23.91 -24.57 12.54
C ALA A 289 -23.17 -25.62 11.70
N SER A 290 -22.06 -25.26 11.06
CA SER A 290 -21.32 -26.15 10.14
C SER A 290 -19.90 -26.48 10.59
N SER A 291 -19.38 -25.82 11.63
CA SER A 291 -17.99 -25.99 12.01
C SER A 291 -17.73 -25.65 13.47
N LEU A 292 -16.85 -26.43 14.08
CA LEU A 292 -16.27 -26.17 15.39
C LEU A 292 -14.78 -25.98 15.17
N LYS A 293 -14.19 -24.94 15.75
CA LYS A 293 -12.76 -24.65 15.63
C LYS A 293 -12.20 -24.16 16.96
N SER A 294 -10.99 -24.57 17.29
CA SER A 294 -10.19 -24.01 18.37
C SER A 294 -8.77 -23.87 17.85
N SER A 295 -8.15 -22.73 18.11
CA SER A 295 -6.79 -22.47 17.63
C SER A 295 -6.14 -21.39 18.47
N ILE A 296 -4.86 -21.53 18.73
CA ILE A 296 -4.02 -20.40 19.13
C ILE A 296 -3.47 -19.75 17.85
N LEU A 297 -3.90 -18.53 17.59
CA LEU A 297 -3.51 -17.81 16.37
C LEU A 297 -2.21 -17.04 16.61
N PRO A 298 -1.22 -17.11 15.71
CA PRO A 298 -0.08 -16.19 15.75
C PRO A 298 -0.53 -14.77 15.40
N THR A 299 0.36 -13.79 15.59
CA THR A 299 0.09 -12.40 15.17
C THR A 299 -0.37 -12.35 13.71
N THR A 300 -1.46 -11.63 13.44
CA THR A 300 -1.90 -11.32 12.07
C THR A 300 -1.22 -10.06 11.54
N LEU A 301 -0.62 -9.28 12.44
CA LEU A 301 -0.02 -7.99 12.14
C LEU A 301 1.51 -8.01 12.27
N HIS A 302 2.20 -8.60 11.29
CA HIS A 302 3.65 -8.65 11.28
C HIS A 302 4.32 -7.28 11.10
N ILE A 303 3.67 -6.37 10.34
CA ILE A 303 4.21 -5.09 9.88
C ILE A 303 3.26 -3.97 10.33
N LEU A 304 3.80 -2.92 10.95
CA LEU A 304 3.05 -1.68 11.20
C LEU A 304 3.14 -0.73 9.98
N SER A 305 2.17 0.17 9.78
CA SER A 305 2.18 1.07 8.62
C SER A 305 3.42 1.96 8.54
N GLN A 306 3.95 2.40 9.69
CA GLN A 306 5.20 3.16 9.75
C GLN A 306 6.44 2.31 9.45
N HIS A 307 6.32 0.97 9.45
CA HIS A 307 7.38 0.01 9.14
C HIS A 307 7.33 -0.50 7.69
N VAL A 308 6.32 -0.08 6.91
CA VAL A 308 6.18 -0.48 5.49
C VAL A 308 7.31 0.12 4.66
N ILE A 309 7.92 -0.72 3.82
CA ILE A 309 8.94 -0.35 2.84
C ILE A 309 8.29 -0.24 1.44
N HIS A 310 7.42 -1.19 1.09
CA HIS A 310 6.74 -1.26 -0.20
C HIS A 310 5.33 -1.83 -0.03
N GLN A 311 4.38 -1.35 -0.83
CA GLN A 311 3.02 -1.88 -0.85
C GLN A 311 2.41 -1.71 -2.24
N ASP A 312 1.68 -2.73 -2.69
CA ASP A 312 0.89 -2.71 -3.91
C ASP A 312 -0.40 -3.54 -3.77
N ALA A 313 -1.04 -3.86 -4.91
CA ALA A 313 -2.27 -4.64 -4.94
C ALA A 313 -2.08 -6.11 -4.50
N LEU A 314 -0.87 -6.67 -4.64
CA LEU A 314 -0.55 -8.06 -4.35
C LEU A 314 0.13 -8.25 -2.99
N ILE A 315 1.01 -7.32 -2.59
CA ILE A 315 1.83 -7.50 -1.38
C ILE A 315 1.93 -6.25 -0.50
N ILE A 316 2.27 -6.48 0.77
CA ILE A 316 2.78 -5.49 1.71
C ILE A 316 4.14 -6.01 2.20
N ALA A 317 5.20 -5.21 2.06
CA ALA A 317 6.53 -5.53 2.53
C ALA A 317 7.02 -4.49 3.53
N GLY A 318 7.58 -4.92 4.66
CA GLY A 318 8.05 -4.01 5.70
C GLY A 318 8.82 -4.71 6.80
N LEU A 319 9.42 -3.93 7.68
CA LEU A 319 10.19 -4.47 8.81
C LEU A 319 9.24 -5.06 9.86
N THR A 320 9.58 -6.27 10.35
CA THR A 320 8.75 -6.95 11.36
C THR A 320 9.01 -6.43 12.76
N ARG A 321 7.98 -6.46 13.62
CA ARG A 321 8.10 -6.23 15.06
C ARG A 321 8.74 -7.41 15.81
N TYR A 322 8.89 -8.56 15.17
CA TYR A 322 9.46 -9.77 15.75
C TYR A 322 10.71 -10.24 14.98
N PRO A 323 11.74 -9.39 14.87
CA PRO A 323 12.92 -9.67 14.05
C PRO A 323 13.77 -10.80 14.64
N ILE A 324 14.45 -11.54 13.78
CA ILE A 324 15.50 -12.51 14.17
C ILE A 324 16.90 -11.99 13.87
N THR A 325 17.00 -11.00 12.98
CA THR A 325 18.21 -10.25 12.66
C THR A 325 17.87 -8.77 12.50
N PRO A 326 18.85 -7.85 12.57
CA PRO A 326 18.61 -6.44 12.27
C PRO A 326 17.95 -6.25 10.91
N SER A 327 16.85 -5.49 10.88
CA SER A 327 16.07 -5.22 9.67
C SER A 327 15.51 -6.46 8.96
N HIS A 328 15.18 -7.51 9.71
CA HIS A 328 14.31 -8.59 9.23
C HIS A 328 13.01 -7.98 8.66
N ALA A 329 12.76 -8.21 7.37
CA ALA A 329 11.56 -7.79 6.69
C ALA A 329 10.61 -8.97 6.47
N VAL A 330 9.32 -8.70 6.51
CA VAL A 330 8.27 -9.64 6.13
C VAL A 330 7.58 -9.11 4.88
N VAL A 331 7.18 -10.03 4.00
CA VAL A 331 6.34 -9.77 2.84
C VAL A 331 5.06 -10.56 3.01
N ILE A 332 3.92 -9.87 3.03
CA ILE A 332 2.58 -10.46 3.18
C ILE A 332 1.86 -10.35 1.84
N CYS A 333 1.43 -11.49 1.29
CA CYS A 333 0.56 -11.56 0.13
C CYS A 333 -0.89 -11.25 0.55
N ARG A 334 -1.50 -10.24 -0.09
CA ARG A 334 -2.85 -9.77 0.27
C ARG A 334 -3.91 -10.74 -0.25
N GLY A 335 -4.82 -11.17 0.61
CA GLY A 335 -5.93 -12.06 0.26
C GLY A 335 -5.52 -13.50 -0.07
N VAL A 336 -4.29 -13.91 0.27
CA VAL A 336 -3.73 -15.21 -0.10
C VAL A 336 -3.34 -15.98 1.17
N GLY A 337 -4.03 -17.09 1.43
CA GLY A 337 -3.69 -17.97 2.56
C GLY A 337 -2.47 -18.85 2.31
N GLU A 338 -2.19 -19.17 1.04
CA GLU A 338 -1.12 -20.09 0.62
C GLU A 338 -0.39 -19.56 -0.62
N LEU A 339 0.92 -19.40 -0.53
CA LEU A 339 1.75 -18.86 -1.62
C LEU A 339 1.66 -19.70 -2.90
N MET A 340 1.62 -21.02 -2.76
CA MET A 340 1.55 -21.97 -3.89
C MET A 340 0.15 -22.12 -4.48
N SER A 341 -0.86 -21.43 -3.96
CA SER A 341 -2.19 -21.36 -4.58
C SER A 341 -2.28 -20.30 -5.69
N LEU A 342 -1.30 -19.39 -5.74
CA LEU A 342 -1.22 -18.34 -6.75
C LEU A 342 -1.02 -18.91 -8.15
N SER A 343 -1.63 -18.29 -9.16
CA SER A 343 -1.27 -18.58 -10.55
C SER A 343 0.22 -18.32 -10.79
N LEU A 344 0.88 -19.10 -11.66
CA LEU A 344 2.31 -18.93 -11.94
C LEU A 344 2.68 -17.48 -12.32
N PRO A 345 1.93 -16.75 -13.19
CA PRO A 345 2.22 -15.34 -13.46
C PRO A 345 2.16 -14.45 -12.22
N THR A 346 1.17 -14.64 -11.35
CA THR A 346 1.02 -13.88 -10.10
C THR A 346 2.16 -14.21 -9.13
N PHE A 347 2.50 -15.49 -8.97
CA PHE A 347 3.62 -15.94 -8.15
C PHE A 347 4.94 -15.32 -8.62
N LEU A 348 5.22 -15.32 -9.93
CA LEU A 348 6.43 -14.70 -10.49
C LEU A 348 6.47 -13.19 -10.24
N LYS A 349 5.32 -12.51 -10.32
CA LYS A 349 5.22 -11.08 -10.00
C LYS A 349 5.52 -10.81 -8.52
N VAL A 350 4.95 -11.61 -7.61
CA VAL A 350 5.25 -11.53 -6.16
C VAL A 350 6.76 -11.72 -5.93
N MET A 351 7.34 -12.79 -6.47
CA MET A 351 8.76 -13.09 -6.29
C MET A 351 9.68 -12.01 -6.89
N HIS A 352 9.31 -11.41 -8.02
CA HIS A 352 10.02 -10.27 -8.58
C HIS A 352 10.04 -9.08 -7.61
N THR A 353 8.90 -8.71 -7.02
CA THR A 353 8.85 -7.64 -6.02
C THR A 353 9.64 -8.00 -4.75
N VAL A 354 9.59 -9.26 -4.31
CA VAL A 354 10.41 -9.78 -3.20
C VAL A 354 11.91 -9.58 -3.49
N ARG A 355 12.37 -9.84 -4.72
CA ARG A 355 13.76 -9.57 -5.15
C ARG A 355 14.10 -8.08 -5.12
N GLN A 356 13.19 -7.21 -5.51
CA GLN A 356 13.40 -5.75 -5.44
C GLN A 356 13.54 -5.27 -3.98
N VAL A 357 12.68 -5.75 -3.07
CA VAL A 357 12.76 -5.44 -1.63
C VAL A 357 14.08 -5.95 -1.05
N SER A 358 14.48 -7.19 -1.38
CA SER A 358 15.78 -7.76 -1.00
C SER A 358 16.97 -6.88 -1.44
N ALA A 359 16.96 -6.41 -2.70
CA ALA A 359 18.01 -5.52 -3.20
C ALA A 359 18.04 -4.15 -2.49
N THR A 360 16.87 -3.62 -2.10
CA THR A 360 16.76 -2.42 -1.24
C THR A 360 17.38 -2.67 0.13
N LEU A 361 17.04 -3.78 0.78
CA LEU A 361 17.59 -4.14 2.10
C LEU A 361 19.12 -4.23 2.05
N ASN A 362 19.67 -4.96 1.06
CA ASN A 362 21.13 -5.09 0.90
C ASN A 362 21.81 -3.72 0.75
N SER A 363 21.28 -2.88 -0.14
CA SER A 363 21.83 -1.55 -0.42
C SER A 363 21.75 -0.62 0.81
N GLY A 364 20.63 -0.62 1.53
CA GLY A 364 20.42 0.25 2.69
C GLY A 364 21.18 -0.18 3.94
N LEU A 365 21.47 -1.48 4.07
CA LEU A 365 22.11 -2.07 5.26
C LEU A 365 23.60 -2.31 5.10
N SER A 366 24.17 -2.05 3.92
CA SER A 366 25.54 -2.49 3.55
C SER A 366 25.74 -4.00 3.73
N THR A 367 24.65 -4.78 3.70
CA THR A 367 24.72 -6.24 3.63
C THR A 367 24.84 -6.64 2.18
N HIS A 368 25.63 -7.66 1.89
CA HIS A 368 25.85 -8.06 0.50
C HIS A 368 24.73 -8.94 -0.06
N ARG A 369 23.92 -9.55 0.82
CA ARG A 369 23.03 -10.66 0.46
C ARG A 369 21.90 -10.80 1.49
N CYS A 370 20.80 -11.41 1.05
CA CYS A 370 19.60 -11.59 1.83
C CYS A 370 19.06 -13.02 1.65
N GLY A 371 18.75 -13.69 2.75
CA GLY A 371 18.06 -14.98 2.73
C GLY A 371 16.55 -14.78 2.62
N MET A 372 15.86 -15.80 2.12
CA MET A 372 14.39 -15.83 2.10
C MET A 372 13.88 -17.14 2.69
N THR A 373 12.85 -17.06 3.53
CA THR A 373 12.14 -18.24 4.04
C THR A 373 10.63 -18.05 3.92
N CYS A 374 9.92 -19.14 3.71
CA CYS A 374 8.46 -19.19 3.73
C CYS A 374 8.05 -20.62 4.08
N ASP A 375 7.01 -20.80 4.89
CA ASP A 375 6.41 -22.10 5.20
C ASP A 375 5.27 -22.47 4.21
N GLY A 376 5.25 -21.82 3.05
CA GLY A 376 4.20 -21.94 2.05
C GLY A 376 2.94 -21.12 2.36
N SER A 377 2.87 -20.42 3.50
CA SER A 377 1.82 -19.43 3.76
C SER A 377 1.98 -18.19 2.87
N GLY A 378 1.00 -17.28 2.90
CA GLY A 378 1.10 -15.98 2.23
C GLY A 378 2.17 -15.04 2.81
N ALA A 379 2.90 -15.43 3.86
CA ALA A 379 3.95 -14.62 4.48
C ALA A 379 5.35 -15.17 4.15
N LEU A 380 6.24 -14.29 3.71
CA LEU A 380 7.64 -14.58 3.43
C LEU A 380 8.53 -13.72 4.34
N SER A 381 9.61 -14.30 4.84
CA SER A 381 10.65 -13.61 5.60
C SER A 381 11.84 -13.32 4.69
N LEU A 382 12.28 -12.06 4.68
CA LEU A 382 13.51 -11.59 4.05
C LEU A 382 14.50 -11.24 5.17
N ILE A 383 15.60 -11.99 5.22
CA ILE A 383 16.56 -11.97 6.33
C ILE A 383 17.87 -11.42 5.78
N PRO A 384 18.22 -10.14 6.02
CA PRO A 384 19.54 -9.62 5.67
C PRO A 384 20.63 -10.40 6.41
N LEU A 385 21.65 -10.85 5.68
CA LEU A 385 22.65 -11.77 6.21
C LEU A 385 23.90 -11.00 6.65
N HIS A 386 23.82 -10.47 7.87
CA HIS A 386 24.87 -9.69 8.50
C HIS A 386 26.11 -10.53 8.83
N GLY A 387 27.29 -9.90 8.78
CA GLY A 387 28.58 -10.51 9.13
C GLY A 387 29.21 -11.39 8.05
N ILE A 388 28.64 -11.43 6.84
CA ILE A 388 29.19 -12.16 5.70
C ILE A 388 30.01 -11.21 4.82
N SER A 389 31.30 -11.52 4.61
CA SER A 389 32.19 -10.77 3.70
C SER A 389 31.97 -11.16 2.24
N LYS A 390 32.59 -10.42 1.30
CA LYS A 390 32.57 -10.79 -0.14
C LYS A 390 33.25 -12.14 -0.41
N ASP A 391 34.32 -12.46 0.32
CA ASP A 391 35.12 -13.69 0.19
C ASP A 391 34.71 -14.76 1.21
N TRP A 392 33.41 -14.88 1.47
CA TRP A 392 32.87 -15.78 2.49
C TRP A 392 33.18 -17.26 2.22
N THR A 393 33.23 -18.04 3.28
CA THR A 393 33.33 -19.51 3.26
C THR A 393 32.06 -20.13 3.84
N ALA A 394 31.77 -21.37 3.46
CA ALA A 394 30.56 -22.06 3.88
C ALA A 394 30.38 -22.06 5.41
N ILE A 395 29.21 -21.60 5.85
CA ILE A 395 28.84 -21.57 7.27
C ILE A 395 27.77 -22.64 7.45
N VAL A 396 28.09 -23.70 8.18
CA VAL A 396 27.17 -24.79 8.50
C VAL A 396 26.84 -24.73 9.98
N HIS A 397 25.54 -24.80 10.29
CA HIS A 397 25.10 -24.88 11.67
C HIS A 397 25.37 -26.29 12.24
N ASN A 398 25.98 -26.36 13.43
CA ASN A 398 26.44 -27.64 14.00
C ASN A 398 25.34 -28.49 14.66
N GLN A 399 24.16 -27.92 14.91
CA GLN A 399 23.03 -28.67 15.47
C GLN A 399 22.16 -29.26 14.37
N GLU A 400 21.89 -30.55 14.49
CA GLU A 400 20.92 -31.25 13.67
C GLU A 400 19.51 -31.16 14.28
N GLU A 401 18.50 -31.18 13.42
CA GLU A 401 17.09 -31.17 13.82
C GLU A 401 16.29 -32.08 12.89
N TYR A 402 15.33 -32.84 13.43
CA TYR A 402 14.42 -33.64 12.61
C TYR A 402 13.02 -33.62 13.17
N ASN A 403 12.05 -33.29 12.32
CA ASN A 403 10.64 -33.27 12.64
C ASN A 403 9.86 -33.98 11.52
N ALA A 404 9.29 -35.14 11.83
CA ALA A 404 8.43 -35.86 10.87
C ALA A 404 7.12 -35.10 10.57
N LEU A 405 6.64 -34.34 11.56
CA LEU A 405 5.44 -33.50 11.49
C LEU A 405 5.82 -32.04 11.75
N TYR A 406 5.05 -31.12 11.18
CA TYR A 406 5.29 -29.69 11.27
C TYR A 406 5.28 -29.21 12.73
N PRO A 407 6.40 -28.65 13.26
CA PRO A 407 6.49 -28.19 14.65
C PRO A 407 6.05 -26.73 14.84
N GLY A 408 5.42 -26.11 13.84
CA GLY A 408 5.02 -24.70 13.85
C GLY A 408 6.00 -23.73 13.17
N TYR A 409 7.13 -24.23 12.68
CA TYR A 409 8.10 -23.50 11.86
C TYR A 409 8.87 -24.46 10.95
N LEU A 410 9.54 -23.90 9.95
CA LEU A 410 10.52 -24.61 9.13
C LEU A 410 11.92 -24.03 9.40
N THR A 411 12.93 -24.86 9.23
CA THR A 411 14.32 -24.50 9.41
C THR A 411 15.18 -25.09 8.29
N SER A 412 16.29 -24.45 7.97
CA SER A 412 17.25 -24.96 7.00
C SER A 412 18.30 -25.89 7.58
N LYS A 413 18.33 -26.10 8.92
CA LYS A 413 19.26 -27.01 9.61
C LYS A 413 19.26 -28.39 8.97
N ASN A 414 20.43 -29.02 8.93
CA ASN A 414 20.53 -30.45 8.59
C ASN A 414 19.77 -31.31 9.61
N GLY A 415 19.20 -32.40 9.13
CA GLY A 415 18.78 -33.52 9.96
C GLY A 415 19.85 -34.61 10.05
N PRO A 416 19.64 -35.61 10.91
CA PRO A 416 20.48 -36.79 10.94
C PRO A 416 20.38 -37.52 9.60
N LYS A 417 21.47 -38.19 9.19
CA LYS A 417 21.50 -38.94 7.94
C LYS A 417 20.36 -39.97 7.89
N MET A 418 19.46 -39.82 6.93
CA MET A 418 18.34 -40.72 6.72
C MET A 418 18.81 -42.11 6.27
N ALA A 419 18.04 -43.13 6.65
CA ALA A 419 18.25 -44.49 6.15
C ALA A 419 17.95 -44.57 4.65
N ASP A 420 18.78 -45.29 3.90
CA ASP A 420 18.67 -45.42 2.45
C ASP A 420 17.31 -45.93 1.99
N ALA A 421 16.73 -46.89 2.71
CA ALA A 421 15.41 -47.44 2.38
C ALA A 421 14.30 -46.37 2.51
N PHE A 422 14.40 -45.48 3.51
CA PHE A 422 13.45 -44.40 3.72
C PHE A 422 13.57 -43.34 2.61
N LEU A 423 14.80 -42.98 2.21
CA LEU A 423 15.04 -42.08 1.09
C LEU A 423 14.47 -42.63 -0.23
N GLU A 424 14.66 -43.92 -0.49
CA GLU A 424 14.09 -44.57 -1.69
C GLU A 424 12.56 -44.61 -1.66
N GLU A 425 11.94 -44.90 -0.50
CA GLU A 425 10.48 -44.86 -0.37
C GLU A 425 9.93 -43.47 -0.73
N MET A 426 10.55 -42.41 -0.20
CA MET A 426 10.16 -41.04 -0.50
C MET A 426 10.41 -40.71 -1.98
N ARG A 427 11.54 -41.16 -2.55
CA ARG A 427 11.86 -40.98 -3.97
C ARG A 427 10.79 -41.60 -4.86
N PHE A 428 10.40 -42.86 -4.61
CA PHE A 428 9.38 -43.56 -5.39
C PHE A 428 8.01 -42.88 -5.30
N ARG A 429 7.64 -42.43 -4.10
CA ARG A 429 6.39 -41.68 -3.91
C ARG A 429 6.33 -40.41 -4.76
N ILE A 430 7.42 -39.64 -4.77
CA ILE A 430 7.48 -38.41 -5.57
C ILE A 430 7.60 -38.73 -7.06
N ALA A 431 8.37 -39.75 -7.44
CA ALA A 431 8.54 -40.18 -8.82
C ALA A 431 7.23 -40.62 -9.47
N ALA A 432 6.31 -41.23 -8.70
CA ALA A 432 4.96 -41.56 -9.17
C ALA A 432 4.16 -40.32 -9.61
N THR A 433 4.48 -39.14 -9.07
CA THR A 433 3.84 -37.88 -9.41
C THR A 433 4.60 -37.14 -10.53
N THR A 434 5.93 -37.14 -10.49
CA THR A 434 6.77 -36.40 -11.44
C THR A 434 6.99 -37.13 -12.77
N GLY A 435 6.81 -38.45 -12.78
CA GLY A 435 7.08 -39.32 -13.91
C GLY A 435 8.57 -39.54 -14.19
N ILE A 436 9.48 -39.13 -13.28
CA ILE A 436 10.91 -39.35 -13.48
C ILE A 436 11.24 -40.85 -13.46
N ALA A 437 12.06 -41.29 -14.40
CA ALA A 437 12.56 -42.67 -14.49
C ALA A 437 14.03 -42.67 -14.93
N GLU A 438 14.71 -43.78 -14.65
CA GLU A 438 16.09 -44.01 -15.10
C GLU A 438 16.12 -44.42 -16.59
N PRO A 439 17.20 -44.11 -17.34
CA PRO A 439 18.43 -43.46 -16.88
C PRO A 439 18.29 -41.94 -16.73
N PHE A 440 18.92 -41.38 -15.70
CA PHE A 440 18.95 -39.93 -15.49
C PHE A 440 19.90 -39.22 -16.46
N ASN A 441 19.56 -37.98 -16.83
CA ASN A 441 20.43 -37.14 -17.63
C ASN A 441 21.61 -36.63 -16.77
N ASN A 442 22.82 -37.15 -17.01
CA ASN A 442 24.02 -36.77 -16.26
C ASN A 442 24.78 -35.56 -16.84
N TYR A 443 24.18 -34.80 -17.76
CA TYR A 443 24.77 -33.60 -18.34
C TYR A 443 24.93 -32.48 -17.29
N PHE A 444 26.15 -31.96 -17.16
CA PHE A 444 26.50 -30.80 -16.35
C PHE A 444 27.00 -29.68 -17.26
N ASP A 445 26.42 -28.49 -17.12
CA ASP A 445 26.78 -27.32 -17.93
C ASP A 445 27.86 -26.51 -17.21
N GLY A 446 29.10 -27.01 -17.27
CA GLY A 446 30.27 -26.39 -16.67
C GLY A 446 31.51 -27.25 -16.83
N GLU A 447 32.60 -26.85 -16.18
CA GLU A 447 33.86 -27.59 -16.26
C GLU A 447 33.75 -29.00 -15.66
N ALA A 448 34.19 -30.02 -16.39
CA ALA A 448 34.16 -31.41 -15.93
C ALA A 448 34.99 -31.65 -14.65
N SER A 449 36.02 -30.82 -14.42
CA SER A 449 36.88 -30.82 -13.22
C SER A 449 36.19 -30.28 -11.97
N ASN A 450 34.99 -29.68 -12.08
CA ASN A 450 34.33 -29.01 -10.97
C ASN A 450 33.97 -29.98 -9.83
N GLN A 451 34.61 -29.81 -8.68
CA GLN A 451 34.48 -30.67 -7.51
C GLN A 451 33.33 -30.30 -6.56
N ASN A 452 32.52 -29.28 -6.89
CA ASN A 452 31.35 -28.92 -6.09
C ASN A 452 30.40 -30.13 -5.98
N ILE A 453 29.88 -30.39 -4.77
CA ILE A 453 29.05 -31.56 -4.48
C ILE A 453 27.82 -31.65 -5.40
N PHE A 454 27.18 -30.54 -5.76
CA PHE A 454 26.03 -30.55 -6.66
C PHE A 454 26.43 -30.87 -8.10
N ALA A 455 27.58 -30.37 -8.56
CA ALA A 455 28.12 -30.72 -9.87
C ALA A 455 28.39 -32.24 -9.98
N ARG A 456 28.97 -32.83 -8.93
CA ARG A 456 29.21 -34.28 -8.83
C ARG A 456 27.91 -35.10 -8.78
N ILE A 457 26.89 -34.61 -8.07
CA ILE A 457 25.53 -35.21 -8.07
C ILE A 457 24.92 -35.15 -9.48
N ILE A 458 25.01 -34.02 -10.18
CA ILE A 458 24.49 -33.86 -11.55
C ILE A 458 25.19 -34.82 -12.53
N ARG A 459 26.49 -35.09 -12.34
CA ARG A 459 27.24 -36.03 -13.19
C ARG A 459 27.07 -37.51 -12.82
N GLY A 460 26.45 -37.81 -11.67
CA GLY A 460 26.27 -39.19 -11.21
C GLY A 460 27.49 -39.83 -10.56
N GLU A 461 28.44 -39.00 -10.13
CA GLU A 461 29.62 -39.44 -9.38
C GLU A 461 29.30 -39.71 -7.89
N VAL A 462 28.17 -39.19 -7.42
CA VAL A 462 27.66 -39.36 -6.06
C VAL A 462 26.26 -39.95 -6.16
N ARG A 463 25.87 -40.79 -5.19
CA ARG A 463 24.54 -41.39 -5.13
C ARG A 463 23.46 -40.34 -5.31
N GLN A 464 22.52 -40.62 -6.21
CA GLN A 464 21.47 -39.70 -6.60
C GLN A 464 20.12 -40.17 -6.06
N SER A 465 19.41 -39.28 -5.36
CA SER A 465 17.99 -39.46 -5.02
C SER A 465 17.14 -38.50 -5.83
N ARG A 466 17.31 -38.52 -7.17
CA ARG A 466 16.60 -37.62 -8.09
C ARG A 466 15.11 -37.89 -8.08
N ILE A 467 14.34 -36.81 -8.04
CA ILE A 467 12.88 -36.84 -8.03
C ILE A 467 12.28 -36.09 -9.21
N TRP A 468 13.02 -35.18 -9.84
CA TRP A 468 12.58 -34.44 -11.02
C TRP A 468 13.78 -33.84 -11.75
N GLU A 469 13.73 -33.75 -13.08
CA GLU A 469 14.73 -33.04 -13.87
C GLU A 469 14.17 -32.49 -15.18
N ASN A 470 14.90 -31.56 -15.79
CA ASN A 470 14.77 -31.19 -17.20
C ASN A 470 16.16 -30.88 -17.80
N GLU A 471 16.18 -30.26 -18.97
CA GLU A 471 17.42 -29.88 -19.68
C GLU A 471 18.31 -28.89 -18.90
N ALA A 472 17.77 -28.14 -17.94
CA ALA A 472 18.48 -27.05 -17.26
C ALA A 472 18.56 -27.22 -15.73
N TYR A 473 17.75 -28.07 -15.11
CA TYR A 473 17.62 -28.19 -13.66
C TYR A 473 17.46 -29.65 -13.20
N VAL A 474 17.89 -29.91 -11.96
CA VAL A 474 17.78 -31.20 -11.28
C VAL A 474 17.25 -30.97 -9.86
N ALA A 475 16.26 -31.76 -9.43
CA ALA A 475 15.78 -31.80 -8.06
C ALA A 475 15.99 -33.19 -7.45
N PHE A 476 16.49 -33.24 -6.23
CA PHE A 476 16.80 -34.48 -5.52
C PHE A 476 16.55 -34.35 -4.02
N LEU A 477 16.31 -35.49 -3.36
CA LEU A 477 16.20 -35.57 -1.90
C LEU A 477 17.59 -35.49 -1.27
N THR A 478 17.73 -34.65 -0.24
CA THR A 478 18.94 -34.62 0.58
C THR A 478 18.92 -35.77 1.60
N PRO A 479 20.03 -36.51 1.78
CA PRO A 479 20.12 -37.50 2.85
C PRO A 479 20.12 -36.89 4.25
N TYR A 480 20.30 -35.57 4.37
CA TYR A 480 20.30 -34.82 5.64
C TYR A 480 19.05 -33.93 5.77
N GLY A 481 17.92 -34.35 5.20
CA GLY A 481 16.67 -33.60 5.34
C GLY A 481 16.16 -33.64 6.78
N ASN A 482 15.70 -32.49 7.29
CA ASN A 482 15.09 -32.41 8.61
C ASN A 482 13.58 -32.75 8.62
N THR A 483 13.00 -33.01 7.44
CA THR A 483 11.57 -33.27 7.24
C THR A 483 11.42 -34.26 6.08
N PRO A 484 10.42 -35.18 6.08
CA PRO A 484 10.18 -36.07 4.96
C PRO A 484 9.95 -35.29 3.64
N GLY A 485 10.63 -35.68 2.58
CA GLY A 485 10.52 -35.03 1.26
C GLY A 485 11.34 -33.74 1.09
N PHE A 486 12.22 -33.40 2.04
CA PHE A 486 13.15 -32.26 1.91
C PHE A 486 13.96 -32.38 0.61
N THR A 487 13.70 -31.44 -0.30
CA THR A 487 14.22 -31.45 -1.66
C THR A 487 15.17 -30.29 -1.88
N VAL A 488 16.27 -30.54 -2.58
CA VAL A 488 17.18 -29.52 -3.09
C VAL A 488 17.03 -29.44 -4.61
N LEU A 489 16.73 -28.25 -5.12
CA LEU A 489 16.65 -27.92 -6.54
C LEU A 489 17.89 -27.12 -6.94
N VAL A 490 18.58 -27.56 -8.00
CA VAL A 490 19.79 -26.92 -8.52
C VAL A 490 19.74 -26.77 -10.05
N PRO A 491 20.31 -25.71 -10.64
CA PRO A 491 20.58 -25.64 -12.06
C PRO A 491 21.68 -26.66 -12.45
N ARG A 492 21.73 -27.05 -13.72
CA ARG A 492 22.85 -27.81 -14.29
C ARG A 492 24.06 -26.91 -14.55
N LYS A 493 23.79 -25.65 -14.89
CA LYS A 493 24.78 -24.58 -15.01
C LYS A 493 25.28 -24.18 -13.63
N HIS A 494 26.60 -24.09 -13.44
CA HIS A 494 27.14 -23.58 -12.19
C HIS A 494 26.86 -22.08 -12.04
N LEU A 495 25.82 -21.76 -11.27
CA LEU A 495 25.45 -20.39 -10.92
C LEU A 495 25.88 -20.05 -9.48
N GLY A 496 26.12 -18.76 -9.22
CA GLY A 496 26.43 -18.26 -7.87
C GLY A 496 25.31 -18.55 -6.88
N SER A 497 25.68 -18.78 -5.62
CA SER A 497 24.74 -19.12 -4.54
C SER A 497 23.70 -18.06 -4.17
N ASP A 498 23.95 -16.80 -4.49
CA ASP A 498 23.01 -15.70 -4.22
C ASP A 498 21.88 -15.70 -5.24
N ILE A 499 20.77 -16.35 -4.89
CA ILE A 499 19.59 -16.46 -5.76
C ILE A 499 19.06 -15.07 -6.16
N PHE A 500 19.02 -14.10 -5.25
CA PHE A 500 18.55 -12.75 -5.58
C PHE A 500 19.53 -11.97 -6.46
N GLY A 501 20.81 -12.31 -6.39
CA GLY A 501 21.89 -11.75 -7.21
C GLY A 501 22.09 -12.39 -8.58
N LEU A 502 21.32 -13.43 -8.93
CA LEU A 502 21.38 -14.03 -10.28
C LEU A 502 20.93 -13.05 -11.36
N GLU A 503 21.37 -13.29 -12.60
CA GLU A 503 20.86 -12.59 -13.78
C GLU A 503 19.35 -12.80 -13.94
N ASP A 504 18.67 -11.84 -14.57
CA ASP A 504 17.20 -11.79 -14.62
C ASP A 504 16.54 -13.05 -15.20
N GLU A 505 17.13 -13.63 -16.24
CA GLU A 505 16.63 -14.85 -16.86
C GLU A 505 16.85 -16.07 -15.95
N ASP A 506 18.07 -16.23 -15.41
CA ASP A 506 18.43 -17.31 -14.50
C ASP A 506 17.56 -17.28 -13.22
N TYR A 507 17.31 -16.10 -12.65
CA TYR A 507 16.40 -15.89 -11.52
C TYR A 507 14.96 -16.29 -11.85
N LYS A 508 14.39 -15.78 -12.94
CA LYS A 508 13.01 -16.09 -13.34
C LYS A 508 12.82 -17.59 -13.56
N ASN A 509 13.81 -18.24 -14.18
CA ASN A 509 13.76 -19.67 -14.47
C ASN A 509 13.85 -20.53 -13.21
N ILE A 510 14.78 -20.26 -12.29
CA ILE A 510 14.89 -21.06 -11.05
C ILE A 510 13.65 -20.90 -10.16
N VAL A 511 13.08 -19.69 -10.07
CA VAL A 511 11.84 -19.43 -9.33
C VAL A 511 10.65 -20.17 -9.95
N LYS A 512 10.52 -20.14 -11.29
CA LYS A 512 9.48 -20.87 -12.03
C LYS A 512 9.59 -22.38 -11.81
N VAL A 513 10.80 -22.93 -11.83
CA VAL A 513 11.01 -24.36 -11.60
C VAL A 513 10.76 -24.73 -10.14
N ALA A 514 11.17 -23.90 -9.19
CA ALA A 514 10.87 -24.08 -7.77
C ALA A 514 9.36 -24.17 -7.50
N TYR A 515 8.57 -23.28 -8.12
CA TYR A 515 7.10 -23.35 -8.08
C TYR A 515 6.59 -24.70 -8.59
N LYS A 516 7.07 -25.17 -9.75
CA LYS A 516 6.65 -26.44 -10.35
C LYS A 516 6.97 -27.64 -9.45
N VAL A 517 8.21 -27.72 -8.94
CA VAL A 517 8.64 -28.83 -8.08
C VAL A 517 7.88 -28.82 -6.75
N ALA A 518 7.61 -27.65 -6.19
CA ALA A 518 6.79 -27.52 -4.98
C ALA A 518 5.36 -28.08 -5.17
N GLN A 519 4.74 -27.89 -6.34
CA GLN A 519 3.42 -28.50 -6.62
C GLN A 519 3.50 -30.03 -6.65
N TYR A 520 4.53 -30.60 -7.28
CA TYR A 520 4.72 -32.06 -7.27
C TYR A 520 4.91 -32.61 -5.85
N LEU A 521 5.66 -31.90 -5.01
CA LEU A 521 5.84 -32.29 -3.62
C LEU A 521 4.52 -32.23 -2.83
N LYS A 522 3.71 -31.20 -3.03
CA LYS A 522 2.38 -31.10 -2.41
C LYS A 522 1.48 -32.27 -2.79
N GLU A 523 1.43 -32.58 -4.08
CA GLU A 523 0.62 -33.68 -4.62
C GLU A 523 1.12 -35.04 -4.09
N ALA A 524 2.43 -35.32 -4.17
CA ALA A 524 3.02 -36.58 -3.73
C ALA A 524 2.80 -36.90 -2.25
N PHE A 525 2.76 -35.87 -1.40
CA PHE A 525 2.57 -36.03 0.05
C PHE A 525 1.14 -35.71 0.53
N GLY A 526 0.25 -35.24 -0.35
CA GLY A 526 -1.09 -34.78 0.04
C GLY A 526 -1.07 -33.60 1.02
N VAL A 527 -0.01 -32.80 1.02
CA VAL A 527 0.14 -31.64 1.91
C VAL A 527 -0.37 -30.38 1.25
N LYS A 528 -0.91 -29.46 2.07
CA LYS A 528 -1.42 -28.18 1.58
C LYS A 528 -0.31 -27.21 1.23
N ARG A 529 0.81 -27.22 1.96
CA ARG A 529 1.86 -26.19 1.85
C ARG A 529 3.21 -26.82 1.56
N CYS A 530 4.04 -26.08 0.84
CA CYS A 530 5.44 -26.39 0.64
C CYS A 530 6.25 -25.12 0.90
N GLY A 531 7.17 -25.18 1.86
CA GLY A 531 8.09 -24.10 2.15
C GLY A 531 9.16 -23.93 1.08
N ILE A 532 9.68 -22.70 0.97
CA ILE A 532 10.77 -22.34 0.06
C ILE A 532 11.83 -21.59 0.85
N PHE A 533 13.09 -21.97 0.66
CA PHE A 533 14.23 -21.28 1.23
C PHE A 533 15.23 -20.88 0.13
N PHE A 534 15.61 -19.59 0.13
CA PHE A 534 16.78 -19.08 -0.57
C PHE A 534 17.83 -18.78 0.50
N GLU A 535 18.79 -19.68 0.63
CA GLU A 535 19.86 -19.57 1.63
C GLU A 535 21.20 -19.39 0.92
N GLY A 536 21.73 -20.43 0.26
CA GLY A 536 22.94 -20.30 -0.58
C GLY A 536 24.28 -20.39 0.16
N TYR A 537 24.32 -20.59 1.48
CA TYR A 537 25.59 -20.47 2.26
C TYR A 537 26.19 -21.76 2.80
N GLU A 538 25.52 -22.88 2.64
CA GLU A 538 26.13 -24.18 2.92
C GLU A 538 27.04 -24.61 1.77
N ILE A 539 26.65 -24.26 0.54
CA ILE A 539 27.32 -24.65 -0.70
C ILE A 539 27.28 -23.46 -1.65
N ASN A 540 28.45 -23.02 -2.12
CA ASN A 540 28.53 -21.95 -3.13
C ASN A 540 28.10 -22.46 -4.51
N TYR A 541 26.78 -22.58 -4.69
CA TYR A 541 26.10 -23.00 -5.92
C TYR A 541 24.63 -22.59 -5.78
N ALA A 542 23.99 -22.03 -6.80
CA ALA A 542 22.58 -21.66 -6.72
C ALA A 542 21.70 -22.87 -6.34
N HIS A 543 20.99 -22.81 -5.23
CA HIS A 543 20.07 -23.89 -4.85
C HIS A 543 18.87 -23.36 -4.09
N VAL A 544 17.73 -24.04 -4.28
CA VAL A 544 16.48 -23.77 -3.57
C VAL A 544 16.13 -25.01 -2.75
N LYS A 545 15.88 -24.82 -1.45
CA LYS A 545 15.38 -25.89 -0.58
C LYS A 545 13.85 -25.82 -0.58
N LEU A 546 13.20 -26.95 -0.89
CA LEU A 546 11.75 -27.12 -0.92
C LEU A 546 11.35 -28.14 0.14
N ILE A 547 10.47 -27.72 1.06
CA ILE A 547 10.16 -28.51 2.27
C ILE A 547 8.64 -28.70 2.35
N PRO A 548 8.12 -29.91 2.09
CA PRO A 548 6.69 -30.21 2.27
C PRO A 548 6.28 -30.02 3.74
N VAL A 549 5.13 -29.38 3.99
CA VAL A 549 4.66 -29.10 5.36
C VAL A 549 3.69 -30.17 5.82
N HIS A 550 4.19 -31.13 6.60
CA HIS A 550 3.40 -32.26 7.14
C HIS A 550 2.57 -31.82 8.36
N GLU A 551 1.40 -31.26 8.09
CA GLU A 551 0.47 -30.78 9.11
C GLU A 551 -0.05 -31.90 10.03
N GLN A 552 -0.30 -31.55 11.30
CA GLN A 552 -0.85 -32.47 12.29
C GLN A 552 -2.38 -32.35 12.32
N PHE A 553 -3.06 -33.45 12.57
CA PHE A 553 -4.51 -33.46 12.75
C PHE A 553 -4.86 -34.06 14.11
N THR A 554 -5.83 -33.43 14.79
CA THR A 554 -6.44 -33.97 16.01
C THR A 554 -7.19 -35.27 15.71
N SER A 555 -7.55 -36.02 16.75
CA SER A 555 -8.35 -37.27 16.63
C SER A 555 -9.70 -37.09 15.94
N GLN A 556 -10.18 -35.86 15.82
CA GLN A 556 -11.42 -35.49 15.12
C GLN A 556 -11.17 -34.92 13.71
N GLY A 557 -9.95 -35.02 13.18
CA GLY A 557 -9.61 -34.59 11.81
C GLY A 557 -9.41 -33.08 11.64
N GLN A 558 -9.30 -32.30 12.72
CA GLN A 558 -9.04 -30.86 12.66
C GLN A 558 -7.54 -30.57 12.66
N LEU A 559 -7.11 -29.60 11.86
CA LEU A 559 -5.72 -29.15 11.79
C LEU A 559 -5.23 -28.65 13.17
N PHE A 560 -4.09 -29.16 13.61
CA PHE A 560 -3.34 -28.71 14.78
C PHE A 560 -2.00 -28.13 14.30
N THR A 561 -1.73 -26.88 14.70
CA THR A 561 -0.47 -26.20 14.39
C THR A 561 0.21 -25.83 15.70
N PRO A 562 1.35 -26.47 16.04
CA PRO A 562 2.07 -26.11 17.25
C PRO A 562 2.57 -24.66 17.17
N ILE A 563 2.63 -23.97 18.32
CA ILE A 563 3.27 -22.65 18.38
C ILE A 563 4.66 -22.80 18.96
N ALA A 564 5.66 -22.56 18.12
CA ALA A 564 7.05 -22.61 18.53
C ALA A 564 7.45 -21.40 19.38
N ALA A 565 8.39 -21.61 20.31
CA ALA A 565 9.07 -20.56 21.08
C ALA A 565 9.55 -19.39 20.20
N PRO A 566 9.79 -18.18 20.71
CA PRO A 566 10.66 -17.25 20.01
C PRO A 566 12.04 -17.87 19.79
N THR A 567 12.57 -17.76 18.57
CA THR A 567 13.99 -17.99 18.35
C THR A 567 14.80 -16.80 18.89
N SER A 568 16.09 -16.98 19.11
CA SER A 568 16.98 -15.88 19.50
C SER A 568 17.08 -14.81 18.41
N PHE A 569 17.28 -13.56 18.83
CA PHE A 569 17.69 -12.48 17.96
C PHE A 569 19.21 -12.51 17.83
N GLU A 570 19.71 -12.64 16.61
CA GLU A 570 21.14 -12.72 16.31
C GLU A 570 21.55 -11.53 15.45
N THR A 571 22.66 -10.87 15.80
CA THR A 571 23.17 -9.73 15.02
C THR A 571 23.94 -10.16 13.77
N ILE A 572 24.37 -11.43 13.71
CA ILE A 572 25.17 -12.01 12.64
C ILE A 572 24.53 -13.34 12.21
N TYR A 573 24.58 -13.65 10.92
CA TYR A 573 24.08 -14.90 10.37
C TYR A 573 24.78 -16.13 10.98
N GLN A 574 23.99 -17.07 11.52
CA GLN A 574 24.48 -18.26 12.23
C GLN A 574 24.60 -19.53 11.34
N GLY A 575 24.49 -19.40 10.01
CA GLY A 575 24.50 -20.58 9.12
C GLY A 575 23.17 -21.32 9.01
N VAL A 576 22.07 -20.68 9.40
CA VAL A 576 20.72 -21.24 9.36
C VAL A 576 19.68 -20.14 9.12
N LEU A 577 18.65 -20.47 8.34
CA LEU A 577 17.43 -19.69 8.22
C LEU A 577 16.25 -20.45 8.84
N THR A 578 15.26 -19.70 9.32
CA THR A 578 14.04 -20.24 9.91
C THR A 578 12.83 -19.38 9.52
N THR A 579 11.63 -19.95 9.54
CA THR A 579 10.37 -19.18 9.41
C THR A 579 9.86 -18.68 10.77
N GLN A 580 10.56 -19.03 11.86
CA GLN A 580 10.22 -18.64 13.22
C GLN A 580 10.54 -17.16 13.46
N PHE A 581 9.63 -16.45 14.12
CA PHE A 581 9.86 -15.07 14.54
C PHE A 581 10.62 -14.97 15.86
N GLY A 582 11.43 -13.92 15.98
CA GLY A 582 12.23 -13.64 17.17
C GLY A 582 11.41 -12.97 18.29
N PRO A 583 12.06 -12.48 19.35
CA PRO A 583 11.37 -11.74 20.41
C PRO A 583 10.80 -10.40 19.89
N PRO A 584 9.83 -9.80 20.59
CA PRO A 584 9.36 -8.45 20.27
C PRO A 584 10.52 -7.45 20.28
N ALA A 585 10.61 -6.60 19.26
CA ALA A 585 11.62 -5.56 19.17
C ALA A 585 11.42 -4.52 20.28
N SER A 586 12.52 -4.18 20.97
CA SER A 586 12.51 -3.22 22.08
C SER A 586 12.37 -1.76 21.63
N ASP A 587 12.75 -1.43 20.39
CA ASP A 587 12.69 -0.07 19.83
C ASP A 587 11.94 -0.03 18.49
N LEU A 588 10.61 0.05 18.55
CA LEU A 588 9.77 0.20 17.35
C LEU A 588 9.96 1.54 16.63
N LYS A 589 10.50 2.57 17.31
CA LYS A 589 10.71 3.90 16.71
C LYS A 589 11.88 3.85 15.74
N SER A 590 12.99 3.23 16.14
CA SER A 590 14.14 3.01 15.26
C SER A 590 13.77 2.20 14.02
N ILE A 591 12.94 1.16 14.17
CA ILE A 591 12.40 0.40 13.02
C ILE A 591 11.64 1.32 12.06
N GLY A 592 10.82 2.25 12.54
CA GLY A 592 10.10 3.21 11.69
C GLY A 592 11.00 4.18 10.94
N VAL A 593 12.04 4.70 11.60
CA VAL A 593 13.04 5.55 10.93
C VAL A 593 13.75 4.78 9.83
N HIS A 594 14.15 3.54 10.12
CA HIS A 594 14.84 2.69 9.16
C HIS A 594 13.94 2.30 7.97
N ALA A 595 12.70 1.90 8.23
CA ALA A 595 11.74 1.58 7.19
C ALA A 595 11.49 2.79 6.26
N LYS A 596 11.46 4.01 6.80
CA LYS A 596 11.36 5.23 5.99
C LYS A 596 12.57 5.40 5.05
N GLN A 597 13.78 5.23 5.56
CA GLN A 597 15.00 5.31 4.74
C GLN A 597 15.01 4.24 3.64
N LEU A 598 14.64 3.00 3.99
CA LEU A 598 14.53 1.89 3.03
C LEU A 598 13.43 2.15 1.99
N ARG A 599 12.30 2.75 2.38
CA ARG A 599 11.22 3.13 1.47
C ARG A 599 11.70 4.16 0.44
N GLU A 600 12.39 5.20 0.89
CA GLU A 600 12.97 6.23 0.01
C GLU A 600 13.97 5.60 -0.97
N LEU A 601 14.85 4.72 -0.47
CA LEU A 601 15.81 3.99 -1.29
C LEU A 601 15.12 3.03 -2.28
N HIS A 602 14.04 2.36 -1.87
CA HIS A 602 13.26 1.46 -2.71
C HIS A 602 12.65 2.20 -3.90
N VAL A 603 12.02 3.35 -3.61
CA VAL A 603 11.43 4.21 -4.65
C VAL A 603 12.49 4.75 -5.59
N GLN A 604 13.64 5.20 -5.08
CA GLN A 604 14.74 5.67 -5.92
C GLN A 604 15.30 4.58 -6.82
N ARG A 605 15.48 3.36 -6.30
CA ARG A 605 16.05 2.23 -7.03
C ARG A 605 15.12 1.69 -8.11
N ASN A 606 13.81 1.68 -7.84
CA ASN A 606 12.80 1.12 -8.73
C ASN A 606 12.00 2.21 -9.47
N ARG A 607 12.55 3.42 -9.54
CA ARG A 607 11.94 4.54 -10.25
C ARG A 607 11.78 4.20 -11.73
N ILE A 608 10.61 4.45 -12.29
CA ILE A 608 10.38 4.33 -13.73
C ILE A 608 11.05 5.53 -14.41
N VAL A 609 11.99 5.27 -15.32
CA VAL A 609 12.77 6.29 -16.02
C VAL A 609 12.40 6.32 -17.50
N ALA A 610 12.40 7.51 -18.10
CA ALA A 610 12.17 7.70 -19.52
C ALA A 610 13.20 6.93 -20.36
N PRO A 611 12.76 6.07 -21.30
CA PRO A 611 13.68 5.23 -22.06
C PRO A 611 14.29 5.95 -23.27
N LYS A 612 13.88 7.20 -23.58
CA LYS A 612 14.35 8.01 -24.73
C LYS A 612 14.32 7.28 -26.07
N THR A 613 13.36 6.37 -26.23
CA THR A 613 13.24 5.53 -27.43
C THR A 613 13.01 6.33 -28.71
N TRP A 614 12.51 7.57 -28.61
CA TRP A 614 12.35 8.49 -29.74
C TRP A 614 13.67 8.80 -30.46
N GLN A 615 14.83 8.61 -29.80
CA GLN A 615 16.15 8.73 -30.43
C GLN A 615 16.44 7.65 -31.49
N GLN A 616 15.70 6.55 -31.46
CA GLN A 616 15.81 5.45 -32.41
C GLN A 616 14.46 5.19 -33.10
N PRO A 617 14.10 5.97 -34.12
CA PRO A 617 12.76 5.90 -34.72
C PRO A 617 12.37 4.52 -35.28
N SER A 618 13.35 3.74 -35.73
CA SER A 618 13.13 2.39 -36.28
C SER A 618 12.73 1.35 -35.24
N THR A 619 13.07 1.54 -33.96
CA THR A 619 12.79 0.59 -32.86
C THR A 619 11.84 1.17 -31.81
N HIS A 620 11.46 2.44 -31.95
CA HIS A 620 10.63 3.18 -31.00
C HIS A 620 9.32 2.46 -30.67
N SER A 621 8.55 1.97 -31.66
CA SER A 621 7.23 1.36 -31.42
C SER A 621 7.31 0.16 -30.48
N MET A 622 8.25 -0.77 -30.72
CA MET A 622 8.48 -1.92 -29.85
C MET A 622 9.05 -1.52 -28.50
N GLY A 623 9.99 -0.57 -28.46
CA GLY A 623 10.55 -0.06 -27.21
C GLY A 623 9.50 0.64 -26.34
N ALA A 624 8.56 1.35 -26.95
CA ALA A 624 7.49 2.04 -26.25
C ALA A 624 6.48 1.06 -25.64
N LEU A 625 6.06 0.04 -26.40
CA LEU A 625 5.14 -1.01 -25.92
C LEU A 625 5.69 -1.81 -24.72
N GLN A 626 7.02 -1.97 -24.66
CA GLN A 626 7.68 -2.71 -23.58
C GLN A 626 8.04 -1.85 -22.38
N SER A 627 7.84 -0.53 -22.46
CA SER A 627 8.29 0.40 -21.44
C SER A 627 7.20 0.70 -20.40
N PRO A 628 7.51 0.55 -19.09
CA PRO A 628 6.64 1.04 -18.02
C PRO A 628 6.43 2.56 -18.07
N TRP A 629 7.36 3.32 -18.67
CA TRP A 629 7.23 4.77 -18.82
C TRP A 629 6.06 5.16 -19.71
N TYR A 630 5.97 4.59 -20.92
CA TYR A 630 4.87 4.92 -21.83
C TYR A 630 3.54 4.33 -21.35
N THR A 631 3.57 3.24 -20.57
CA THR A 631 2.39 2.76 -19.85
C THR A 631 1.89 3.81 -18.85
N ALA A 632 2.81 4.45 -18.09
CA ALA A 632 2.48 5.53 -17.17
C ALA A 632 1.96 6.77 -17.91
N VAL A 633 2.64 7.20 -18.98
CA VAL A 633 2.19 8.34 -19.82
C VAL A 633 0.78 8.11 -20.33
N PHE A 634 0.47 6.92 -20.84
CA PHE A 634 -0.87 6.60 -21.37
C PHE A 634 -1.96 6.72 -20.30
N ALA A 635 -1.73 6.16 -19.11
CA ALA A 635 -2.68 6.26 -17.99
C ALA A 635 -2.91 7.71 -17.53
N LEU A 636 -1.85 8.53 -17.53
CA LEU A 636 -1.94 9.94 -17.17
C LEU A 636 -2.64 10.78 -18.25
N GLN A 637 -2.42 10.48 -19.55
CA GLN A 637 -3.15 11.12 -20.65
C GLN A 637 -4.65 10.84 -20.58
N ASP A 638 -5.05 9.60 -20.30
CA ASP A 638 -6.45 9.21 -20.10
C ASP A 638 -7.11 10.02 -18.97
N THR A 639 -6.44 10.07 -17.81
CA THR A 639 -6.95 10.80 -16.65
C THR A 639 -7.02 12.30 -16.91
N LEU A 640 -5.99 12.88 -17.53
CA LEU A 640 -5.96 14.29 -17.87
C LEU A 640 -7.10 14.64 -18.85
N PHE A 641 -7.27 13.88 -19.93
CA PHE A 641 -8.33 14.11 -20.91
C PHE A 641 -9.72 14.10 -20.24
N HIS A 642 -10.04 13.04 -19.49
CA HIS A 642 -11.35 12.94 -18.84
C HIS A 642 -11.56 14.00 -17.76
N ALA A 643 -10.52 14.37 -17.01
CA ALA A 643 -10.59 15.46 -16.05
C ALA A 643 -10.86 16.81 -16.75
N THR A 644 -10.24 17.05 -17.90
CA THR A 644 -10.48 18.25 -18.72
C THR A 644 -11.92 18.32 -19.21
N ILE A 645 -12.44 17.23 -19.79
CA ILE A 645 -13.84 17.19 -20.23
C ILE A 645 -14.79 17.43 -19.05
N ASN A 646 -14.59 16.74 -17.92
CA ASN A 646 -15.46 16.90 -16.76
C ASN A 646 -15.42 18.31 -16.18
N PHE A 647 -14.25 18.95 -16.15
CA PHE A 647 -14.12 20.33 -15.68
C PHE A 647 -14.97 21.30 -16.53
N PHE A 648 -14.76 21.31 -17.84
CA PHE A 648 -15.48 22.25 -18.70
C PHE A 648 -16.95 21.92 -18.85
N HIS A 649 -17.29 20.66 -19.12
CA HIS A 649 -18.66 20.26 -19.38
C HIS A 649 -19.51 20.25 -18.10
N SER A 650 -19.07 19.52 -17.08
CA SER A 650 -19.88 19.28 -15.88
C SER A 650 -19.81 20.42 -14.88
N GLN A 651 -18.66 21.10 -14.74
CA GLN A 651 -18.50 22.15 -13.71
C GLN A 651 -18.78 23.56 -14.24
N LEU A 652 -18.39 23.88 -15.47
CA LEU A 652 -18.57 25.22 -16.04
C LEU A 652 -19.76 25.31 -17.02
N GLY A 653 -20.23 24.19 -17.55
CA GLY A 653 -21.27 24.17 -18.58
C GLY A 653 -20.80 24.76 -19.92
N TYR A 654 -19.49 24.71 -20.20
CA TYR A 654 -18.92 25.16 -21.46
C TYR A 654 -19.16 24.09 -22.55
N LYS A 655 -19.21 24.51 -23.81
CA LYS A 655 -19.49 23.60 -24.93
C LYS A 655 -18.19 23.15 -25.61
N TYR A 656 -18.09 21.84 -25.83
CA TYR A 656 -17.03 21.27 -26.65
C TYR A 656 -17.32 21.55 -28.13
N THR A 657 -16.28 21.87 -28.90
CA THR A 657 -16.43 22.07 -30.35
C THR A 657 -15.45 21.22 -31.15
N LEU A 658 -15.95 20.73 -32.29
CA LEU A 658 -15.16 20.07 -33.32
C LEU A 658 -14.67 21.13 -34.29
N VAL A 659 -13.35 21.22 -34.45
CA VAL A 659 -12.69 22.29 -35.21
C VAL A 659 -11.82 21.69 -36.31
N PRO A 660 -11.69 22.36 -37.47
CA PRO A 660 -10.80 21.90 -38.53
C PRO A 660 -9.34 22.06 -38.08
N VAL A 661 -8.52 21.07 -38.43
CA VAL A 661 -7.06 21.15 -38.19
C VAL A 661 -6.32 21.96 -39.26
N THR A 662 -7.01 22.33 -40.35
CA THR A 662 -6.47 23.18 -41.42
C THR A 662 -6.96 24.61 -41.28
N THR A 663 -6.10 25.59 -41.55
CA THR A 663 -6.42 27.02 -41.48
C THR A 663 -5.66 27.84 -42.53
N ASP A 664 -6.29 28.90 -43.02
CA ASP A 664 -5.63 29.92 -43.86
C ASP A 664 -5.21 31.17 -43.04
N SER A 665 -5.57 31.19 -41.76
CA SER A 665 -5.27 32.25 -40.78
C SER A 665 -4.58 31.63 -39.57
N ILE A 666 -3.25 31.67 -39.58
CA ILE A 666 -2.41 31.15 -38.48
C ILE A 666 -2.56 32.07 -37.27
N SER A 667 -2.67 31.51 -36.06
CA SER A 667 -2.85 32.33 -34.85
C SER A 667 -1.58 33.09 -34.47
N SER A 668 -0.41 32.48 -34.68
CA SER A 668 0.91 33.00 -34.33
C SER A 668 1.80 33.13 -35.57
N PRO A 669 1.46 34.00 -36.54
CA PRO A 669 2.24 34.17 -37.76
C PRO A 669 3.66 34.68 -37.47
N MET A 670 4.65 34.26 -38.27
CA MET A 670 6.04 34.74 -38.17
C MET A 670 6.11 36.27 -38.21
N GLY A 671 6.67 36.88 -37.17
CA GLY A 671 6.79 38.33 -37.01
C GLY A 671 7.13 38.72 -35.56
N PRO A 672 7.23 40.01 -35.21
CA PRO A 672 7.27 40.44 -33.81
C PRO A 672 6.17 39.74 -33.01
N GLY A 673 6.52 39.12 -31.89
CA GLY A 673 5.58 38.47 -30.99
C GLY A 673 5.24 37.00 -31.29
N SER A 674 5.83 36.40 -32.34
CA SER A 674 5.78 34.95 -32.58
C SER A 674 7.04 34.44 -33.28
N ASP A 675 7.62 33.38 -32.74
CA ASP A 675 8.70 32.57 -33.34
C ASP A 675 8.19 31.23 -33.91
N SER A 676 6.87 31.01 -33.91
CA SER A 676 6.28 29.75 -34.36
C SER A 676 6.29 29.64 -35.88
N GLN A 677 6.93 28.57 -36.38
CA GLN A 677 6.97 28.32 -37.82
C GLN A 677 5.71 27.55 -38.23
N PRO A 678 4.84 28.09 -39.10
CA PRO A 678 3.62 27.37 -39.51
C PRO A 678 3.93 26.17 -40.40
N VAL A 679 3.10 25.12 -40.28
CA VAL A 679 3.24 23.89 -41.09
C VAL A 679 2.36 24.00 -42.33
N HIS A 680 2.99 24.26 -43.48
CA HIS A 680 2.30 24.34 -44.77
C HIS A 680 1.91 22.96 -45.29
N VAL A 681 0.69 22.84 -45.85
CA VAL A 681 0.16 21.63 -46.48
C VAL A 681 -0.58 21.99 -47.77
N ALA A 682 -0.30 21.27 -48.85
CA ALA A 682 -1.08 21.33 -50.08
C ALA A 682 -2.17 20.25 -50.04
N LEU A 683 -3.41 20.63 -49.70
CA LEU A 683 -4.54 19.72 -49.60
C LEU A 683 -5.36 19.77 -50.89
N SER A 684 -5.32 18.69 -51.68
CA SER A 684 -6.05 18.61 -52.97
C SER A 684 -5.77 19.78 -53.93
N GLY A 685 -4.55 20.32 -53.90
CA GLY A 685 -4.14 21.46 -54.72
C GLY A 685 -4.44 22.84 -54.13
N GLN A 686 -5.04 22.92 -52.93
CA GLN A 686 -5.18 24.14 -52.16
C GLN A 686 -4.04 24.27 -51.15
N ASP A 687 -3.31 25.38 -51.19
CA ASP A 687 -2.32 25.74 -50.18
C ASP A 687 -3.04 26.20 -48.91
N THR A 688 -2.76 25.52 -47.80
CA THR A 688 -3.30 25.82 -46.47
C THR A 688 -2.26 25.48 -45.39
N PHE A 689 -2.57 25.68 -44.12
CA PHE A 689 -1.69 25.37 -43.00
C PHE A 689 -2.35 24.41 -42.03
N LEU A 690 -1.57 23.63 -41.28
CA LEU A 690 -2.05 22.99 -40.07
C LEU A 690 -2.10 24.02 -38.94
N ALA A 691 -3.18 24.00 -38.16
CA ALA A 691 -3.43 24.96 -37.10
C ALA A 691 -2.41 24.83 -35.96
N ASP A 692 -1.80 25.96 -35.59
CA ASP A 692 -0.90 26.11 -34.46
C ASP A 692 -1.66 26.32 -33.13
N SER A 693 -2.93 26.73 -33.22
CA SER A 693 -3.91 26.84 -32.15
C SER A 693 -5.33 26.91 -32.74
N MET A 694 -6.34 26.49 -31.97
CA MET A 694 -7.75 26.57 -32.36
C MET A 694 -8.45 27.84 -31.87
N GLN A 695 -7.69 28.77 -31.29
CA GLN A 695 -8.20 29.99 -30.65
C GLN A 695 -9.22 30.74 -31.50
N PHE A 696 -8.90 31.08 -32.76
CA PHE A 696 -9.80 31.87 -33.59
C PHE A 696 -11.12 31.16 -33.90
N THR A 697 -11.08 29.83 -34.04
CA THR A 697 -12.30 29.04 -34.20
C THR A 697 -13.12 29.03 -32.91
N LEU A 698 -12.46 28.95 -31.75
CA LEU A 698 -13.12 29.04 -30.45
C LEU A 698 -13.77 30.43 -30.24
N GLU A 699 -13.11 31.50 -30.64
CA GLU A 699 -13.67 32.87 -30.63
C GLU A 699 -14.87 33.01 -31.57
N TYR A 700 -14.83 32.35 -32.73
CA TYR A 700 -15.94 32.32 -33.67
C TYR A 700 -17.17 31.60 -33.09
N VAL A 701 -17.00 30.43 -32.47
CA VAL A 701 -18.15 29.65 -31.97
C VAL A 701 -18.88 30.32 -30.80
N LEU A 702 -18.22 31.20 -30.04
CA LEU A 702 -18.89 32.03 -29.04
C LEU A 702 -19.95 32.96 -29.64
N ARG A 703 -19.87 33.22 -30.95
CA ARG A 703 -20.85 34.04 -31.68
C ARG A 703 -21.98 33.22 -32.29
N ILE A 704 -21.92 31.89 -32.30
CA ILE A 704 -22.99 31.05 -32.84
C ILE A 704 -24.23 31.06 -31.94
N GLU A 705 -24.04 31.05 -30.63
CA GLU A 705 -25.14 30.96 -29.66
C GLU A 705 -25.11 32.12 -28.68
N ASP A 706 -26.24 32.82 -28.55
CA ASP A 706 -26.39 33.92 -27.60
C ASP A 706 -26.32 33.41 -26.15
N GLY A 707 -25.51 34.06 -25.33
CA GLY A 707 -25.36 33.71 -23.91
C GLY A 707 -24.46 32.50 -23.64
N LEU A 708 -23.77 31.96 -24.65
CA LEU A 708 -22.76 30.93 -24.46
C LEU A 708 -21.61 31.48 -23.59
N LYS A 709 -21.40 30.89 -22.41
CA LYS A 709 -20.39 31.36 -21.45
C LYS A 709 -18.95 31.09 -21.91
N GLY A 710 -18.74 29.96 -22.58
CA GLY A 710 -17.43 29.53 -23.03
C GLY A 710 -17.49 28.29 -23.92
N ALA A 711 -16.43 28.12 -24.70
CA ALA A 711 -16.21 26.98 -25.58
C ALA A 711 -14.79 26.43 -25.38
N TYR A 712 -14.62 25.13 -25.58
CA TYR A 712 -13.32 24.49 -25.39
C TYR A 712 -13.04 23.40 -26.41
N HIS A 713 -11.75 23.10 -26.59
CA HIS A 713 -11.23 22.09 -27.48
C HIS A 713 -10.10 21.31 -26.81
N VAL A 714 -10.00 20.03 -27.13
CA VAL A 714 -8.85 19.19 -26.78
C VAL A 714 -8.46 18.42 -28.02
N GLY A 715 -7.26 18.65 -28.54
CA GLY A 715 -6.81 18.08 -29.81
C GLY A 715 -5.39 18.47 -30.17
N CYS A 716 -5.01 18.28 -31.43
CA CYS A 716 -3.63 18.50 -31.89
C CYS A 716 -3.40 19.94 -32.35
N SER A 717 -2.23 20.47 -32.02
CA SER A 717 -1.66 21.68 -32.61
C SER A 717 -0.32 21.36 -33.26
N PHE A 718 0.06 22.15 -34.27
CA PHE A 718 1.18 21.85 -35.14
C PHE A 718 2.16 23.02 -35.24
N ARG A 719 3.45 22.68 -35.27
CA ARG A 719 4.54 23.64 -35.33
C ARG A 719 5.68 23.11 -36.20
N GLY A 720 6.34 24.01 -36.92
CA GLY A 720 7.32 23.70 -37.98
C GLY A 720 8.78 23.83 -37.56
N GLU A 721 9.05 24.42 -36.40
CA GLU A 721 10.40 24.55 -35.84
C GLU A 721 11.03 23.19 -35.48
N ASP A 722 12.33 23.17 -35.23
CA ASP A 722 13.01 21.93 -34.84
C ASP A 722 12.64 21.56 -33.39
N THR A 723 12.38 20.28 -33.11
CA THR A 723 12.01 19.84 -31.76
C THR A 723 13.16 19.95 -30.78
N ASP A 724 12.85 20.33 -29.55
CA ASP A 724 13.78 20.31 -28.43
C ASP A 724 13.12 19.70 -27.19
N HIS A 725 13.63 20.01 -26.00
CA HIS A 725 13.12 19.50 -24.74
C HIS A 725 11.78 20.15 -24.30
N MET A 726 11.34 21.23 -24.96
CA MET A 726 10.13 22.02 -24.72
C MET A 726 9.23 22.21 -25.95
N HIS A 727 9.67 21.82 -27.14
CA HIS A 727 8.96 22.00 -28.41
C HIS A 727 8.82 20.68 -29.19
N LEU A 728 7.59 20.43 -29.67
CA LEU A 728 7.23 19.31 -30.53
C LEU A 728 6.59 19.83 -31.83
N ASN A 729 6.72 19.08 -32.93
CA ASN A 729 6.05 19.45 -34.18
C ASN A 729 4.54 19.14 -34.18
N GLN A 730 4.13 18.18 -33.36
CA GLN A 730 2.73 17.89 -33.06
C GLN A 730 2.63 17.62 -31.56
N PHE A 731 1.71 18.30 -30.90
CA PHE A 731 1.45 18.17 -29.47
C PHE A 731 -0.06 18.31 -29.21
N TYR A 732 -0.49 17.89 -28.02
CA TYR A 732 -1.89 18.03 -27.62
C TYR A 732 -2.12 19.32 -26.83
N HIS A 733 -3.19 20.01 -27.22
CA HIS A 733 -3.57 21.30 -26.69
C HIS A 733 -4.94 21.20 -26.03
N ALA A 734 -5.04 21.62 -24.78
CA ALA A 734 -6.32 21.90 -24.14
C ALA A 734 -6.55 23.41 -24.21
N GLU A 735 -7.55 23.84 -24.98
CA GLU A 735 -7.82 25.25 -25.27
C GLU A 735 -9.22 25.63 -24.85
N CYS A 736 -9.38 26.84 -24.32
CA CYS A 736 -10.66 27.41 -23.93
C CYS A 736 -10.74 28.87 -24.33
N GLU A 737 -11.90 29.28 -24.83
CA GLU A 737 -12.26 30.68 -25.05
C GLU A 737 -13.57 30.97 -24.32
N MET A 738 -13.68 32.13 -23.68
CA MET A 738 -14.82 32.49 -22.85
C MET A 738 -15.16 33.97 -22.92
N LEU A 739 -16.38 34.31 -22.52
CA LEU A 739 -16.78 35.70 -22.33
C LEU A 739 -16.13 36.25 -21.05
N GLY A 740 -15.50 37.41 -21.13
CA GLY A 740 -14.89 38.06 -19.98
C GLY A 740 -13.51 38.66 -20.23
N THR A 741 -12.87 39.02 -19.13
CA THR A 741 -11.58 39.71 -19.08
C THR A 741 -10.42 38.75 -18.82
N LEU A 742 -9.20 39.29 -18.84
CA LEU A 742 -7.99 38.58 -18.42
C LEU A 742 -8.15 37.91 -17.04
N ASN A 743 -8.78 38.61 -16.08
CA ASN A 743 -8.94 38.10 -14.72
C ASN A 743 -9.90 36.90 -14.65
N ASP A 744 -10.99 36.95 -15.40
CA ASP A 744 -11.95 35.83 -15.50
C ASP A 744 -11.27 34.60 -16.10
N GLY A 745 -10.46 34.82 -17.15
CA GLY A 745 -9.64 33.79 -17.76
C GLY A 745 -8.67 33.15 -16.77
N ILE A 746 -7.94 33.95 -16.01
CA ILE A 746 -7.00 33.46 -15.00
C ILE A 746 -7.73 32.63 -13.94
N GLU A 747 -8.89 33.10 -13.45
CA GLU A 747 -9.68 32.35 -12.47
C GLU A 747 -10.07 30.96 -13.00
N VAL A 748 -10.54 30.88 -14.24
CA VAL A 748 -10.89 29.60 -14.88
C VAL A 748 -9.65 28.72 -15.07
N ALA A 749 -8.52 29.28 -15.48
CA ALA A 749 -7.26 28.54 -15.65
C ALA A 749 -6.72 28.00 -14.31
N GLU A 750 -6.74 28.79 -13.24
CA GLU A 750 -6.33 28.36 -11.89
C GLU A 750 -7.21 27.19 -11.40
N ARG A 751 -8.53 27.33 -11.52
CA ARG A 751 -9.48 26.27 -11.18
C ARG A 751 -9.25 25.00 -12.00
N TYR A 752 -8.97 25.15 -13.29
CA TYR A 752 -8.67 24.05 -14.19
C TYR A 752 -7.41 23.28 -13.76
N ILE A 753 -6.28 23.98 -13.59
CA ILE A 753 -4.99 23.38 -13.19
C ILE A 753 -5.13 22.65 -11.85
N ILE A 754 -5.81 23.26 -10.88
CA ILE A 754 -6.09 22.64 -9.57
C ILE A 754 -6.95 21.37 -9.74
N ALA A 755 -8.01 21.44 -10.56
CA ALA A 755 -8.92 20.32 -10.79
C ALA A 755 -8.22 19.12 -11.44
N VAL A 756 -7.44 19.33 -12.51
CA VAL A 756 -6.73 18.23 -13.18
C VAL A 756 -5.59 17.67 -12.33
N THR A 757 -4.91 18.51 -11.54
CA THR A 757 -3.88 18.06 -10.58
C THR A 757 -4.50 17.14 -9.50
N ARG A 758 -5.65 17.53 -8.93
CA ARG A 758 -6.38 16.70 -7.96
C ARG A 758 -6.83 15.38 -8.57
N ALA A 759 -7.40 15.40 -9.77
CA ALA A 759 -7.85 14.19 -10.45
C ALA A 759 -6.71 13.18 -10.68
N ILE A 760 -5.51 13.66 -11.05
CA ILE A 760 -4.31 12.82 -11.20
C ILE A 760 -3.84 12.27 -9.85
N LEU A 761 -3.81 13.07 -8.78
CA LEU A 761 -3.46 12.56 -7.44
C LEU A 761 -4.46 11.50 -6.97
N GLU A 762 -5.75 11.69 -7.21
CA GLU A 762 -6.78 10.75 -6.78
C GLU A 762 -6.69 9.41 -7.53
N LYS A 763 -6.45 9.45 -8.85
CA LYS A 763 -6.50 8.24 -9.69
C LYS A 763 -5.16 7.57 -9.94
N ASN A 764 -4.05 8.31 -9.88
CA ASN A 764 -2.75 7.84 -10.36
C ASN A 764 -1.59 8.09 -9.37
N VAL A 765 -1.86 8.28 -8.08
CA VAL A 765 -0.82 8.53 -7.05
C VAL A 765 0.35 7.54 -7.11
N ASP A 766 0.08 6.26 -7.32
CA ASP A 766 1.12 5.23 -7.34
C ASP A 766 1.99 5.32 -8.60
N ILE A 767 1.41 5.72 -9.73
CA ILE A 767 2.16 6.01 -10.97
C ILE A 767 3.07 7.22 -10.72
N ILE A 768 2.56 8.28 -10.11
CA ILE A 768 3.37 9.47 -9.78
C ILE A 768 4.50 9.11 -8.82
N ARG A 769 4.25 8.30 -7.79
CA ARG A 769 5.33 7.84 -6.90
C ARG A 769 6.38 7.01 -7.63
N ALA A 770 5.95 6.11 -8.52
CA ALA A 770 6.86 5.29 -9.31
C ALA A 770 7.71 6.11 -10.30
N VAL A 771 7.15 7.18 -10.87
CA VAL A 771 7.81 8.00 -11.90
C VAL A 771 8.53 9.23 -11.34
N ALA A 772 7.91 9.99 -10.45
CA ALA A 772 8.43 11.23 -9.88
C ALA A 772 9.13 11.03 -8.52
N GLY A 773 8.98 9.85 -7.90
CA GLY A 773 9.52 9.49 -6.59
C GLY A 773 8.66 9.96 -5.40
N ASN A 774 7.87 11.02 -5.56
CA ASN A 774 6.91 11.52 -4.57
C ASN A 774 5.89 12.45 -5.25
N THR A 775 4.88 12.89 -4.49
CA THR A 775 3.84 13.82 -4.93
C THR A 775 4.05 15.25 -4.45
N SER A 776 5.16 15.54 -3.77
CA SER A 776 5.28 16.77 -2.98
C SER A 776 5.09 18.04 -3.81
N HIS A 777 5.61 18.09 -5.04
CA HIS A 777 5.48 19.25 -5.92
C HIS A 777 4.03 19.54 -6.33
N MET A 778 3.18 18.50 -6.40
CA MET A 778 1.76 18.65 -6.68
C MET A 778 1.02 19.12 -5.43
N ASP A 779 1.35 18.54 -4.27
CA ASP A 779 0.82 18.96 -2.97
C ASP A 779 1.21 20.41 -2.65
N ASP A 780 2.42 20.84 -3.02
CA ASP A 780 2.94 22.19 -2.87
C ASP A 780 2.14 23.18 -3.73
N LEU A 781 1.83 22.85 -4.99
CA LEU A 781 0.97 23.69 -5.86
C LEU A 781 -0.43 23.86 -5.25
N LEU A 782 -1.04 22.76 -4.78
CA LEU A 782 -2.36 22.80 -4.15
C LEU A 782 -2.35 23.61 -2.85
N SER A 783 -1.27 23.48 -2.06
CA SER A 783 -1.08 24.23 -0.82
C SER A 783 -0.88 25.72 -1.08
N LEU A 784 -0.08 26.07 -2.10
CA LEU A 784 0.13 27.44 -2.55
C LEU A 784 -1.20 28.11 -2.93
N ALA A 785 -2.01 27.44 -3.76
CA ALA A 785 -3.33 27.93 -4.13
C ALA A 785 -4.25 28.09 -2.91
N ASN A 786 -4.33 27.07 -2.04
CA ASN A 786 -5.17 27.10 -0.85
C ASN A 786 -4.78 28.23 0.12
N SER A 787 -3.49 28.46 0.33
CA SER A 787 -2.99 29.54 1.21
C SER A 787 -3.34 30.94 0.70
N ASN A 788 -3.56 31.07 -0.61
CA ASN A 788 -3.89 32.32 -1.29
C ASN A 788 -5.38 32.38 -1.70
N GLY A 789 -6.26 31.71 -0.96
CA GLY A 789 -7.71 31.78 -1.19
C GLY A 789 -8.18 31.13 -2.51
N GLY A 790 -7.38 30.23 -3.08
CA GLY A 790 -7.65 29.56 -4.35
C GLY A 790 -6.89 30.15 -5.55
N HIS A 791 -6.03 31.16 -5.33
CA HIS A 791 -5.32 31.86 -6.41
C HIS A 791 -3.81 31.57 -6.42
N LEU A 792 -3.19 31.70 -7.60
CA LEU A 792 -1.75 31.61 -7.74
C LEU A 792 -1.11 33.02 -7.74
N PRO A 793 0.15 33.15 -7.31
CA PRO A 793 0.85 34.43 -7.33
C PRO A 793 0.90 35.03 -8.74
N ARG A 794 0.92 36.37 -8.84
CA ARG A 794 0.97 37.10 -10.11
C ARG A 794 2.02 38.20 -10.04
N ILE A 795 2.74 38.41 -11.14
CA ILE A 795 3.70 39.48 -11.28
C ILE A 795 3.63 40.07 -12.69
N ARG A 796 3.78 41.39 -12.83
CA ARG A 796 3.87 42.04 -14.13
C ARG A 796 5.27 41.92 -14.69
N LEU A 797 5.45 41.85 -16.01
CA LEU A 797 6.78 41.77 -16.62
C LEU A 797 7.70 42.91 -16.15
N ALA A 798 7.20 44.15 -16.05
CA ALA A 798 8.00 45.28 -15.58
C ALA A 798 8.51 45.10 -14.13
N ASP A 799 7.65 44.55 -13.27
CA ASP A 799 7.98 44.27 -11.86
C ASP A 799 8.95 43.09 -11.76
N ALA A 800 8.74 42.04 -12.56
CA ALA A 800 9.62 40.87 -12.62
C ALA A 800 11.05 41.26 -13.02
N LEU A 801 11.21 42.08 -14.04
CA LEU A 801 12.53 42.56 -14.50
C LEU A 801 13.26 43.41 -13.44
N SER A 802 12.53 43.96 -12.47
CA SER A 802 13.08 44.79 -11.40
C SER A 802 13.46 43.99 -10.14
N LEU A 803 13.15 42.69 -10.09
CA LEU A 803 13.55 41.82 -8.98
C LEU A 803 15.07 41.73 -8.88
N GLN A 804 15.60 41.83 -7.66
CA GLN A 804 17.04 41.79 -7.43
C GLN A 804 17.69 40.50 -7.96
N GLU A 805 17.00 39.36 -7.84
CA GLU A 805 17.44 38.07 -8.36
C GLU A 805 17.53 38.05 -9.90
N MET A 806 16.61 38.75 -10.57
CA MET A 806 16.61 38.92 -12.02
C MET A 806 17.73 39.84 -12.49
N VAL A 807 17.91 40.98 -11.81
CA VAL A 807 18.97 41.95 -12.14
C VAL A 807 20.37 41.37 -11.93
N ASN A 808 20.55 40.55 -10.89
CA ASN A 808 21.84 39.94 -10.54
C ASN A 808 22.20 38.73 -11.42
N THR A 809 21.28 38.23 -12.24
CA THR A 809 21.51 37.04 -13.07
C THR A 809 21.69 37.43 -14.53
N ALA A 810 22.88 37.20 -15.08
CA ALA A 810 23.14 37.40 -16.50
C ALA A 810 22.19 36.55 -17.35
N HIS A 811 21.66 37.12 -18.43
CA HIS A 811 20.76 36.44 -19.37
C HIS A 811 19.45 35.90 -18.75
N ALA A 812 18.92 36.51 -17.70
CA ALA A 812 17.60 36.15 -17.16
C ALA A 812 16.44 36.60 -18.08
N TRP A 813 16.68 37.59 -18.93
CA TRP A 813 15.75 38.08 -19.94
C TRP A 813 16.53 38.58 -21.16
N GLU A 814 15.83 38.72 -22.28
CA GLU A 814 16.38 39.24 -23.53
C GLU A 814 15.36 40.11 -24.28
N TYR A 815 15.83 40.85 -25.30
CA TYR A 815 14.93 41.52 -26.23
C TYR A 815 14.30 40.48 -27.16
N ALA A 816 12.99 40.56 -27.34
CA ALA A 816 12.23 39.59 -28.15
C ALA A 816 12.73 39.54 -29.60
N VAL A 817 13.27 40.66 -30.10
CA VAL A 817 14.06 40.70 -31.33
C VAL A 817 15.46 41.23 -30.97
N PRO A 818 16.51 40.40 -31.02
CA PRO A 818 17.85 40.78 -30.60
C PRO A 818 18.42 42.03 -31.30
N THR A 819 17.98 42.30 -32.54
CA THR A 819 18.43 43.42 -33.37
C THR A 819 17.57 44.68 -33.24
N ASP A 820 16.42 44.61 -32.55
CA ASP A 820 15.48 45.73 -32.43
C ASP A 820 14.83 45.75 -31.03
N HIS A 821 15.40 46.57 -30.15
CA HIS A 821 14.96 46.70 -28.75
C HIS A 821 13.54 47.31 -28.62
N SER A 822 13.01 47.94 -29.69
CA SER A 822 11.64 48.45 -29.68
C SER A 822 10.59 47.34 -29.71
N LYS A 823 10.98 46.11 -30.06
CA LYS A 823 10.09 44.94 -30.17
C LYS A 823 9.81 44.24 -28.84
N GLY A 824 10.17 44.86 -27.72
CA GLY A 824 9.84 44.38 -26.38
C GLY A 824 10.82 43.35 -25.83
N ARG A 825 10.50 42.85 -24.63
CA ARG A 825 11.35 41.97 -23.82
C ARG A 825 10.65 40.65 -23.55
N ALA A 826 11.43 39.60 -23.39
CA ALA A 826 10.98 38.26 -23.04
C ALA A 826 11.89 37.67 -21.94
N LEU A 827 11.32 36.84 -21.07
CA LEU A 827 12.13 36.08 -20.11
C LEU A 827 12.81 34.92 -20.82
N THR A 828 14.04 34.63 -20.43
CA THR A 828 14.67 33.36 -20.81
C THR A 828 14.22 32.27 -19.85
N ARG A 829 14.52 31.01 -20.18
CA ARG A 829 14.30 29.87 -19.27
C ARG A 829 14.94 30.09 -17.89
N THR A 830 16.07 30.78 -17.83
CA THR A 830 16.72 31.13 -16.56
C THR A 830 15.84 32.08 -15.76
N GLY A 831 15.29 33.11 -16.40
CA GLY A 831 14.35 34.04 -15.76
C GLY A 831 13.08 33.36 -15.28
N GLU A 832 12.46 32.51 -16.10
CA GLU A 832 11.26 31.77 -15.69
C GLU A 832 11.50 30.93 -14.42
N ARG A 833 12.64 30.23 -14.35
CA ARG A 833 13.02 29.44 -13.18
C ARG A 833 13.25 30.30 -11.93
N ILE A 834 13.76 31.52 -12.08
CA ILE A 834 13.89 32.47 -10.98
C ILE A 834 12.50 32.81 -10.45
N LEU A 835 11.54 33.17 -11.31
CA LEU A 835 10.19 33.51 -10.87
C LEU A 835 9.48 32.32 -10.21
N ILE A 836 9.52 31.14 -10.83
CA ILE A 836 8.94 29.91 -10.27
C ILE A 836 9.46 29.68 -8.85
N LYS A 837 10.78 29.79 -8.65
CA LYS A 837 11.39 29.59 -7.33
C LYS A 837 11.00 30.70 -6.35
N HIS A 838 11.01 31.96 -6.79
CA HIS A 838 10.68 33.13 -5.98
C HIS A 838 9.27 33.02 -5.36
N PHE A 839 8.32 32.52 -6.14
CA PHE A 839 6.92 32.40 -5.73
C PHE A 839 6.53 31.02 -5.19
N GLY A 840 7.51 30.17 -4.85
CA GLY A 840 7.24 28.90 -4.19
C GLY A 840 6.71 27.79 -5.10
N GLY A 841 6.90 27.89 -6.42
CA GLY A 841 6.68 26.79 -7.37
C GLY A 841 5.78 27.12 -8.56
N ALA A 842 4.99 28.20 -8.51
CA ALA A 842 4.12 28.61 -9.60
C ALA A 842 3.85 30.12 -9.58
N VAL A 843 3.73 30.75 -10.75
CA VAL A 843 3.42 32.19 -10.87
C VAL A 843 2.87 32.56 -12.24
N TRP A 844 1.94 33.50 -12.28
CA TRP A 844 1.51 34.17 -13.50
C TRP A 844 2.41 35.37 -13.83
N LEU A 845 2.98 35.37 -15.04
CA LEU A 845 3.64 36.53 -15.62
C LEU A 845 2.64 37.30 -16.50
N THR A 846 2.32 38.54 -16.12
CA THR A 846 1.27 39.37 -16.74
C THR A 846 1.84 40.62 -17.40
N GLU A 847 1.05 41.29 -18.24
CA GLU A 847 1.40 42.59 -18.84
C GLU A 847 2.75 42.59 -19.58
N LYS A 848 2.93 41.60 -20.47
CA LYS A 848 4.11 41.50 -21.34
C LYS A 848 4.13 42.67 -22.34
N ASP A 849 5.31 42.96 -22.89
CA ASP A 849 5.43 43.97 -23.95
C ASP A 849 4.61 43.49 -25.17
N HIS A 850 3.78 44.36 -25.76
CA HIS A 850 2.77 43.94 -26.75
C HIS A 850 3.41 43.27 -27.99
N LEU A 851 4.54 43.82 -28.46
CA LEU A 851 5.32 43.27 -29.57
C LEU A 851 6.09 41.99 -29.25
N SER A 852 6.08 41.50 -28.00
CA SER A 852 6.67 40.20 -27.62
C SER A 852 5.63 39.09 -27.43
N VAL A 853 4.36 39.36 -27.74
CA VAL A 853 3.27 38.37 -27.74
C VAL A 853 2.43 38.48 -29.02
N PRO A 854 1.56 37.52 -29.35
CA PRO A 854 0.79 37.57 -30.60
C PRO A 854 -0.15 38.78 -30.70
N PHE A 855 -0.38 39.27 -31.93
CA PHE A 855 -1.11 40.51 -32.24
C PHE A 855 -2.56 40.56 -31.74
N TYR A 856 -3.18 39.41 -31.48
CA TYR A 856 -4.59 39.35 -31.05
C TYR A 856 -4.79 39.75 -29.58
N GLN A 857 -3.70 39.93 -28.82
CA GLN A 857 -3.72 40.28 -27.41
C GLN A 857 -4.09 41.76 -27.20
N ALA A 858 -5.17 42.02 -26.46
CA ALA A 858 -5.68 43.37 -26.20
C ALA A 858 -4.63 44.28 -25.54
N PHE A 859 -4.71 45.58 -25.80
CA PHE A 859 -3.80 46.55 -25.18
C PHE A 859 -4.14 46.77 -23.70
N VAL A 860 -3.11 46.96 -22.87
CA VAL A 860 -3.32 47.48 -21.51
C VAL A 860 -3.65 48.97 -21.60
N PRO A 861 -4.78 49.44 -21.03
CA PRO A 861 -5.15 50.85 -21.05
C PRO A 861 -4.04 51.76 -20.52
N HIS A 862 -3.93 52.96 -21.09
CA HIS A 862 -2.96 54.00 -20.68
C HIS A 862 -1.47 53.63 -20.84
N THR A 863 -1.14 52.61 -21.63
CA THR A 863 0.25 52.23 -21.93
C THR A 863 0.73 52.68 -23.32
N ASN A 864 -0.09 53.45 -24.05
CA ASN A 864 0.18 53.83 -25.45
C ASN A 864 0.50 52.60 -26.32
N ASN A 865 -0.32 51.55 -26.18
CA ASN A 865 -0.23 50.28 -26.90
C ASN A 865 1.09 49.51 -26.68
N ALA A 866 1.87 49.85 -25.65
CA ALA A 866 3.15 49.20 -25.37
C ALA A 866 3.03 47.84 -24.65
N LYS A 867 1.90 47.58 -23.99
CA LYS A 867 1.68 46.39 -23.14
C LYS A 867 0.44 45.61 -23.58
N ALA A 868 0.48 44.30 -23.39
CA ALA A 868 -0.62 43.39 -23.69
C ALA A 868 -1.33 42.87 -22.43
N LEU A 869 -2.66 42.78 -22.48
CA LEU A 869 -3.50 42.06 -21.52
C LEU A 869 -3.36 40.54 -21.77
N CYS A 870 -2.23 40.00 -21.36
CA CYS A 870 -1.89 38.58 -21.45
C CYS A 870 -1.32 38.06 -20.13
N ALA A 871 -1.28 36.73 -19.98
CA ALA A 871 -0.70 36.07 -18.84
C ALA A 871 -0.09 34.70 -19.22
N ASP A 872 1.12 34.42 -18.77
CA ASP A 872 1.75 33.10 -18.91
C ASP A 872 1.83 32.44 -17.52
N LEU A 873 1.32 31.21 -17.38
CA LEU A 873 1.48 30.43 -16.16
C LEU A 873 2.81 29.68 -16.21
N LEU A 874 3.74 30.10 -15.37
CA LEU A 874 5.04 29.47 -15.18
C LEU A 874 4.92 28.41 -14.09
N LEU A 875 5.13 27.15 -14.45
CA LEU A 875 5.09 25.99 -13.55
C LEU A 875 6.07 24.93 -14.03
N GLY A 876 6.92 24.40 -13.15
CA GLY A 876 7.81 23.29 -13.49
C GLY A 876 8.84 23.66 -14.56
N PRO A 877 8.77 23.08 -15.79
CA PRO A 877 9.78 23.31 -16.82
C PRO A 877 9.78 24.73 -17.42
N GLY A 878 8.73 25.54 -17.18
CA GLY A 878 8.60 26.90 -17.71
C GLY A 878 7.12 27.28 -17.92
N GLU A 879 6.82 27.98 -19.01
CA GLU A 879 5.45 28.23 -19.46
C GLU A 879 4.71 26.91 -19.79
N ILE A 880 3.60 26.67 -19.09
CA ILE A 880 2.71 25.52 -19.37
C ILE A 880 1.36 25.94 -19.99
N LEU A 881 0.94 27.18 -19.78
CA LEU A 881 -0.35 27.71 -20.22
C LEU A 881 -0.19 29.19 -20.55
N GLY A 882 -0.56 29.56 -21.78
CA GLY A 882 -0.60 30.95 -22.26
C GLY A 882 -2.03 31.46 -22.35
N LEU A 883 -2.27 32.67 -21.85
CA LEU A 883 -3.59 33.27 -21.70
C LEU A 883 -3.63 34.68 -22.28
N GLY A 884 -4.76 35.04 -22.89
CA GLY A 884 -4.95 36.35 -23.50
C GLY A 884 -6.36 36.89 -23.45
N GLN A 885 -6.50 38.18 -23.15
CA GLN A 885 -7.72 38.93 -23.46
C GLN A 885 -7.66 39.39 -24.92
N ARG A 886 -8.77 39.28 -25.65
CA ARG A 886 -8.83 39.60 -27.08
C ARG A 886 -9.24 41.06 -27.29
N HIS A 887 -8.74 41.66 -28.36
CA HIS A 887 -9.27 42.94 -28.85
C HIS A 887 -10.77 42.82 -29.11
N ALA A 888 -11.54 43.79 -28.62
CA ALA A 888 -12.99 43.78 -28.74
C ALA A 888 -13.44 44.34 -30.09
N GLU A 889 -12.67 45.28 -30.66
CA GLU A 889 -13.02 46.02 -31.87
C GLU A 889 -12.07 45.71 -33.03
N ALA A 890 -12.59 45.72 -34.26
CA ALA A 890 -11.79 45.47 -35.45
C ALA A 890 -10.74 46.58 -35.69
N THR A 891 -10.99 47.80 -35.23
CA THR A 891 -10.05 48.93 -35.30
C THR A 891 -8.76 48.63 -34.53
N GLU A 892 -8.87 48.10 -33.32
CA GLU A 892 -7.73 47.72 -32.48
C GLU A 892 -6.94 46.56 -33.11
N VAL A 893 -7.64 45.57 -33.67
CA VAL A 893 -7.00 44.45 -34.38
C VAL A 893 -6.22 44.94 -35.61
N ARG A 894 -6.77 45.89 -36.39
CA ARG A 894 -6.05 46.48 -37.55
C ARG A 894 -4.79 47.22 -37.13
N GLU A 895 -4.85 47.95 -36.01
CA GLU A 895 -3.68 48.61 -35.44
C GLU A 895 -2.62 47.58 -35.02
N ALA A 896 -3.01 46.54 -34.29
CA ALA A 896 -2.11 45.47 -33.88
C ALA A 896 -1.49 44.73 -35.08
N LEU A 897 -2.27 44.36 -36.10
CA LEU A 897 -1.75 43.74 -37.33
C LEU A 897 -0.67 44.61 -37.98
N THR A 898 -0.87 45.93 -38.02
CA THR A 898 0.10 46.88 -38.55
C THR A 898 1.37 46.93 -37.71
N MET A 899 1.25 47.01 -36.38
CA MET A 899 2.37 47.02 -35.44
C MET A 899 3.23 45.74 -35.54
N HIS A 900 2.56 44.60 -35.68
CA HIS A 900 3.18 43.27 -35.83
C HIS A 900 3.62 42.95 -37.26
N GLN A 901 3.40 43.84 -38.23
CA GLN A 901 3.76 43.65 -39.64
C GLN A 901 3.13 42.38 -40.25
N VAL A 902 1.92 42.03 -39.79
CA VAL A 902 1.14 40.89 -40.26
C VAL A 902 0.21 41.36 -41.37
N ARG A 903 0.12 40.59 -42.47
CA ARG A 903 -0.75 40.98 -43.58
C ARG A 903 -2.22 40.83 -43.20
N GLN A 904 -2.98 41.91 -43.38
CA GLN A 904 -4.40 41.95 -43.01
C GLN A 904 -5.29 41.04 -43.87
N ASP A 905 -4.96 40.83 -45.15
CA ASP A 905 -5.83 40.13 -46.11
C ASP A 905 -6.22 38.70 -45.68
N LYS A 906 -5.40 38.07 -44.83
CA LYS A 906 -5.64 36.74 -44.29
C LYS A 906 -6.53 36.71 -43.05
N TYR A 907 -6.92 37.86 -42.53
CA TYR A 907 -7.69 38.01 -41.29
C TYR A 907 -8.95 38.86 -41.49
N GLU A 908 -9.40 39.08 -42.73
CA GLU A 908 -10.59 39.92 -42.97
C GLU A 908 -11.84 39.33 -42.30
N TRP A 909 -12.05 38.01 -42.43
CA TRP A 909 -13.14 37.32 -41.71
C TRP A 909 -13.06 37.49 -40.19
N TYR A 910 -11.84 37.56 -39.67
CA TYR A 910 -11.56 37.75 -38.26
C TYR A 910 -11.93 39.20 -37.88
N LEU A 911 -11.62 40.20 -38.70
CA LEU A 911 -12.08 41.57 -38.49
C LEU A 911 -13.62 41.69 -38.55
N ASP A 912 -14.26 41.05 -39.52
CA ASP A 912 -15.71 41.08 -39.70
C ASP A 912 -16.47 40.64 -38.45
N ILE A 913 -16.02 39.57 -37.79
CA ILE A 913 -16.68 39.06 -36.58
C ILE A 913 -16.52 39.99 -35.36
N ARG A 914 -15.68 41.03 -35.42
CA ARG A 914 -15.57 42.06 -34.35
C ARG A 914 -16.49 43.24 -34.61
N ASP A 915 -16.75 43.53 -35.88
CA ASP A 915 -17.72 44.55 -36.27
C ASP A 915 -19.17 44.07 -36.03
N GLU A 916 -19.39 42.75 -35.89
CA GLU A 916 -20.67 42.17 -35.48
C GLU A 916 -20.97 42.40 -33.98
N GLN A 917 -21.93 43.29 -33.69
CA GLN A 917 -22.40 43.57 -32.34
C GLN A 917 -23.57 42.67 -31.93
N LYS A 918 -23.53 42.13 -30.70
CA LYS A 918 -24.67 41.42 -30.08
C LYS A 918 -25.31 42.30 -29.01
N GLY A 919 -26.59 42.63 -29.18
CA GLY A 919 -27.32 43.49 -28.23
C GLY A 919 -26.76 44.91 -28.11
N GLY A 920 -26.12 45.43 -29.17
CA GLY A 920 -25.51 46.76 -29.19
C GLY A 920 -24.17 46.89 -28.44
N LYS A 921 -23.51 45.76 -28.16
CA LYS A 921 -22.19 45.72 -27.51
C LYS A 921 -21.23 44.82 -28.28
N TYR A 922 -19.95 45.20 -28.27
CA TYR A 922 -18.87 44.33 -28.71
C TYR A 922 -18.67 43.17 -27.73
N LEU A 923 -18.29 42.01 -28.28
CA LEU A 923 -18.07 40.81 -27.48
C LEU A 923 -16.65 40.81 -26.91
N GLN A 924 -16.53 41.07 -25.62
CA GLN A 924 -15.25 40.94 -24.91
C GLN A 924 -15.00 39.48 -24.54
N THR A 925 -13.90 38.92 -25.06
CA THR A 925 -13.49 37.54 -24.77
C THR A 925 -12.08 37.47 -24.22
N ALA A 926 -11.80 36.37 -23.54
CA ALA A 926 -10.47 35.93 -23.16
C ALA A 926 -10.37 34.43 -23.31
N GLY A 927 -9.17 33.92 -23.53
CA GLY A 927 -8.94 32.50 -23.62
C GLY A 927 -7.51 32.10 -23.37
N TRP A 928 -7.30 30.80 -23.27
CA TRP A 928 -6.01 30.22 -22.98
C TRP A 928 -5.84 28.85 -23.61
N GLY A 929 -4.58 28.48 -23.78
CA GLY A 929 -4.17 27.16 -24.25
C GLY A 929 -3.10 26.57 -23.33
N MET A 930 -3.24 25.29 -22.99
CA MET A 930 -2.27 24.53 -22.19
C MET A 930 -1.69 23.36 -23.00
N GLY A 931 -0.37 23.35 -23.17
CA GLY A 931 0.34 22.22 -23.75
C GLY A 931 0.32 21.01 -22.81
N MET A 932 -0.39 19.95 -23.19
CA MET A 932 -0.63 18.80 -22.30
C MET A 932 0.67 18.07 -21.95
N GLU A 933 1.62 17.96 -22.88
CA GLU A 933 2.91 17.31 -22.65
C GLU A 933 3.78 18.10 -21.65
N ARG A 934 3.75 19.43 -21.68
CA ARG A 934 4.49 20.25 -20.70
C ARG A 934 3.89 20.08 -19.30
N PHE A 935 2.56 20.04 -19.20
CA PHE A 935 1.88 19.76 -17.93
C PHE A 935 2.21 18.36 -17.40
N LEU A 936 2.15 17.32 -18.26
CA LEU A 936 2.53 15.95 -17.89
C LEU A 936 4.01 15.83 -17.49
N ALA A 937 4.91 16.55 -18.17
CA ALA A 937 6.32 16.59 -17.80
C ALA A 937 6.51 17.16 -16.38
N TRP A 938 5.79 18.23 -16.02
CA TRP A 938 5.79 18.73 -14.63
C TRP A 938 5.26 17.68 -13.65
N ILE A 939 4.12 17.06 -13.93
CA ILE A 939 3.51 16.00 -13.12
C ILE A 939 4.52 14.86 -12.85
N MET A 940 5.25 14.43 -13.88
CA MET A 940 6.20 13.33 -13.83
C MET A 940 7.60 13.74 -13.31
N LYS A 941 7.82 15.02 -12.96
CA LYS A 941 9.15 15.61 -12.67
C LYS A 941 10.18 15.27 -13.76
N HIS A 942 9.78 15.49 -15.02
CA HIS A 942 10.57 15.26 -16.21
C HIS A 942 10.84 16.57 -16.96
N ASP A 943 11.94 16.63 -17.70
CA ASP A 943 12.45 17.87 -18.31
C ASP A 943 12.56 17.83 -19.85
N ASP A 944 12.09 16.74 -20.48
CA ASP A 944 12.10 16.56 -21.94
C ASP A 944 10.74 16.05 -22.46
N ILE A 945 9.95 16.95 -23.05
CA ILE A 945 8.58 16.61 -23.49
C ILE A 945 8.54 15.58 -24.64
N ARG A 946 9.67 15.30 -25.30
CA ARG A 946 9.75 14.24 -26.34
C ARG A 946 9.50 12.85 -25.77
N ASP A 947 9.73 12.66 -24.47
CA ASP A 947 9.40 11.42 -23.78
C ASP A 947 7.92 11.30 -23.39
N MET A 948 7.13 12.38 -23.55
CA MET A 948 5.67 12.38 -23.30
C MET A 948 4.88 11.93 -24.54
N ALA A 949 5.50 11.95 -25.72
CA ALA A 949 4.87 11.52 -26.95
C ALA A 949 4.99 9.99 -27.10
N ILE A 950 3.88 9.27 -26.92
CA ILE A 950 3.81 7.81 -27.13
C ILE A 950 4.07 7.47 -28.59
N ILE A 951 3.57 8.31 -29.52
CA ILE A 951 3.82 8.18 -30.95
C ILE A 951 4.31 9.53 -31.47
N PRO A 952 5.62 9.81 -31.37
CA PRO A 952 6.16 11.13 -31.66
C PRO A 952 6.05 11.49 -33.14
N ARG A 953 5.98 12.79 -33.40
CA ARG A 953 6.04 13.39 -34.73
C ARG A 953 7.08 14.49 -34.67
N MET A 954 8.22 14.23 -35.29
CA MET A 954 9.37 15.12 -35.30
C MET A 954 9.83 15.35 -36.73
N LYS A 955 10.20 16.59 -37.02
CA LYS A 955 10.64 17.05 -38.32
C LYS A 955 11.79 16.19 -38.83
N ARG A 956 11.67 15.73 -40.07
CA ARG A 956 12.65 14.87 -40.77
C ARG A 956 12.87 13.48 -40.13
N MET A 957 12.00 13.05 -39.21
CA MET A 957 12.06 11.72 -38.59
C MET A 957 10.81 10.91 -38.95
N LYS A 958 10.97 9.59 -39.14
CA LYS A 958 9.88 8.67 -39.47
C LYS A 958 9.66 7.70 -38.33
N PHE A 959 8.52 7.82 -37.67
CA PHE A 959 8.07 6.90 -36.63
C PHE A 959 6.94 6.04 -37.18
N ALA A 960 7.07 4.72 -37.04
CA ALA A 960 5.97 3.81 -37.32
C ALA A 960 4.93 3.91 -36.19
N PRO A 961 3.64 3.71 -36.49
CA PRO A 961 2.75 2.99 -35.58
C PRO A 961 3.29 1.59 -35.29
#